data_AF-A0A6L3V4F2-F1
#
_entry.id   AF-A0A6L3V4F2-F1
#
_cell.length_a   1.000
_cell.length_b   1.000
_cell.length_c   1.000
_cell.angle_alpha   90.00
_cell.angle_beta   90.00
_cell.angle_gamma   90.00
#
_symmetry.space_group_name_H-M   'P 1'
#
loop_
_entity.id
_entity.type
_entity.pdbx_description
1 polymer ?
#
loop_
_entity_poly.entity_id
_entity_poly.type
_entity_poly.pdbx_seq_one_letter_code
_entity_poly.pdbx_strand_id
1 'polypeptide(L)'
;MLELKVSRSLFSLTEARIVEIQADMGRNIDLSQLEFQFGGKSLSQWRKWTSGSNFNGDPFITIIDKPKFIGETGIVKVTLKFDLLFNRESLSERSIRTQYQKFIGNYELAMIDPRSKIKASTTVRLNVYDEFLFYQELKPEIDRIFKQASQKNNRYLKYDSLGKSVQGRDLHFVILAKNKVVVDKYLKVTLPTALENPETLINKLEYGFIGEYQIPIWFNNIHPDEIEGPDAQVELLRKFALEDKITVHTVKNGRKETVTLNVNEVLNDVIFLFMFTNNPDGRVANTRRNTNGFDLNRDNHFQTQPETILVTQAIAKWTPLSFLDMHGYVSTFLIEPTTPPHNPNYEYDLLYNNMIGQARSMGQAGLGNSDFSSYIIPALDYKNGWDDMSVGYTPMYAMLHGSLGHTIEIPALSQDGFHAMVGVGLGAVLFVKENKDQLYKNQLEIFRRGVNGIDDRAVDKYLVNASGKPIGRFRKGNNNFFPDYYVIPIDAKQQENKLEAYKMVQYLLRNGVKVDKLTIKTKVNGIIYPKGTFIVPLKQAKRGIANAMLYKGDDVSDWGAMYDTTVVNFPDLRGFTVFEIRNEDAFNQNVIRIKNTGLPKGKIKTKALYHVLTNTDNDTIKLVNYFLKNGAFVGKALETRGIINKGDFIVKTKDLQTYGENFFFTARYIYTAIPVKTMQLKQPKVAVTGSDQLKFTVQELGFKMVKQADADVIVSDSSSIITSNLPGKTLVGIGLDALKAVKDRGLLPGFNINYTKNGHDGLVKAKIKNHLITSGYQTDEILYTTSGMWITTVPAGAEILASFSNSNDFFVAGWWPGHEKAKGQILALTHTFKKTTFILFANDLASRAHTQNSYRFIANSIFDA
;
A
#
# COMPACT_ATOMS: atom_id res chain seq x y z
N MET A 1 6.19 -36.20 -38.73
CA MET A 1 6.59 -35.95 -37.33
C MET A 1 5.78 -36.91 -36.49
N LEU A 2 6.42 -37.74 -35.68
CA LEU A 2 5.71 -38.74 -34.87
C LEU A 2 5.20 -38.08 -33.58
N GLU A 3 4.10 -38.60 -33.05
CA GLU A 3 3.59 -38.17 -31.75
C GLU A 3 4.41 -38.81 -30.64
N LEU A 4 4.86 -38.00 -29.67
CA LEU A 4 5.43 -38.48 -28.41
C LEU A 4 4.33 -38.48 -27.34
N LYS A 5 3.94 -39.66 -26.86
CA LYS A 5 3.02 -39.80 -25.72
C LYS A 5 3.78 -39.53 -24.43
N VAL A 6 3.16 -38.81 -23.51
CA VAL A 6 3.74 -38.45 -22.19
C VAL A 6 2.74 -38.78 -21.08
N SER A 7 3.23 -39.27 -19.94
CA SER A 7 2.37 -39.57 -18.78
C SER A 7 1.78 -38.31 -18.12
N ARG A 8 2.41 -37.14 -18.34
CA ARG A 8 1.90 -35.82 -17.95
C ARG A 8 2.49 -34.75 -18.86
N SER A 9 1.73 -33.69 -19.11
CA SER A 9 2.14 -32.56 -19.95
C SER A 9 2.50 -31.28 -19.17
N LEU A 10 2.30 -31.27 -17.85
CA LEU A 10 2.64 -30.16 -16.95
C LEU A 10 3.74 -30.57 -15.98
N PHE A 11 4.86 -29.84 -15.98
CA PHE A 11 6.01 -30.03 -15.11
C PHE A 11 6.15 -28.83 -14.15
N SER A 12 6.87 -29.04 -13.05
CA SER A 12 6.98 -28.08 -11.95
C SER A 12 8.44 -27.68 -11.70
N LEU A 13 8.65 -26.42 -11.32
CA LEU A 13 9.94 -25.90 -10.82
C LEU A 13 10.12 -26.19 -9.32
N THR A 14 9.03 -26.50 -8.61
CA THR A 14 8.99 -26.66 -7.15
C THR A 14 8.82 -28.12 -6.72
N GLU A 15 8.52 -29.03 -7.66
CA GLU A 15 8.37 -30.46 -7.39
C GLU A 15 9.05 -31.31 -8.48
N ALA A 16 9.84 -32.29 -8.05
CA ALA A 16 10.43 -33.25 -8.97
C ALA A 16 9.35 -34.18 -9.56
N ARG A 17 9.41 -34.43 -10.87
CA ARG A 17 8.44 -35.27 -11.59
C ARG A 17 9.11 -36.42 -12.30
N ILE A 18 8.55 -37.62 -12.16
CA ILE A 18 8.86 -38.76 -13.02
C ILE A 18 7.88 -38.74 -14.19
N VAL A 19 8.43 -38.80 -15.40
CA VAL A 19 7.69 -38.69 -16.66
C VAL A 19 8.02 -39.88 -17.53
N GLU A 20 7.00 -40.65 -17.88
CA GLU A 20 7.15 -41.71 -18.87
C GLU A 20 6.84 -41.14 -20.24
N ILE A 21 7.70 -41.42 -21.22
CA ILE A 21 7.52 -41.03 -22.61
C ILE A 21 7.52 -42.26 -23.51
N GLN A 22 6.71 -42.23 -24.55
CA GLN A 22 6.57 -43.34 -25.49
C GLN A 22 6.33 -42.84 -26.91
N ALA A 23 7.02 -43.43 -27.88
CA ALA A 23 6.81 -43.16 -29.31
C ALA A 23 6.85 -44.47 -30.11
N ASP A 24 5.96 -44.59 -31.10
CA ASP A 24 6.06 -45.62 -32.11
C ASP A 24 7.02 -45.16 -33.21
N MET A 25 8.21 -45.73 -33.24
CA MET A 25 9.27 -45.37 -34.18
C MET A 25 9.07 -46.05 -35.55
N GLY A 26 8.02 -46.87 -35.70
CA GLY A 26 7.65 -47.57 -36.94
C GLY A 26 8.63 -48.66 -37.38
N ARG A 27 9.72 -48.85 -36.64
CA ARG A 27 10.77 -49.85 -36.88
C ARG A 27 11.63 -50.05 -35.63
N ASN A 28 12.41 -51.12 -35.64
CA ASN A 28 13.49 -51.31 -34.66
C ASN A 28 14.61 -50.31 -34.92
N ILE A 29 14.98 -49.56 -33.88
CA ILE A 29 16.06 -48.58 -33.88
C ILE A 29 17.12 -48.95 -32.83
N ASP A 30 18.33 -48.42 -32.99
CA ASP A 30 19.41 -48.60 -32.03
C ASP A 30 19.15 -47.73 -30.78
N LEU A 31 18.61 -48.35 -29.73
CA LEU A 31 18.22 -47.68 -28.49
C LEU A 31 19.40 -46.95 -27.79
N SER A 32 20.65 -47.37 -28.06
CA SER A 32 21.85 -46.73 -27.50
C SER A 32 22.17 -45.37 -28.13
N GLN A 33 21.59 -45.08 -29.29
CA GLN A 33 21.85 -43.88 -30.09
C GLN A 33 20.71 -42.87 -30.03
N LEU A 34 19.68 -43.13 -29.22
CA LEU A 34 18.56 -42.22 -29.04
C LEU A 34 19.01 -40.93 -28.36
N GLU A 35 18.64 -39.81 -28.97
CA GLU A 35 18.81 -38.48 -28.41
C GLU A 35 17.50 -37.96 -27.83
N PHE A 36 17.61 -37.28 -26.70
CA PHE A 36 16.49 -36.65 -26.02
C PHE A 36 16.73 -35.15 -25.92
N GLN A 37 15.72 -34.39 -26.30
CA GLN A 37 15.78 -32.93 -26.29
C GLN A 37 14.59 -32.34 -25.54
N PHE A 38 14.86 -31.23 -24.85
CA PHE A 38 13.85 -30.38 -24.21
C PHE A 38 14.09 -28.95 -24.67
N GLY A 39 13.09 -28.28 -25.23
CA GLY A 39 13.23 -26.92 -25.77
C GLY A 39 14.29 -26.80 -26.87
N GLY A 40 14.48 -27.84 -27.68
CA GLY A 40 15.48 -27.89 -28.75
C GLY A 40 16.93 -28.03 -28.28
N LYS A 41 17.16 -28.33 -26.98
CA LYS A 41 18.49 -28.56 -26.39
C LYS A 41 18.58 -29.98 -25.84
N SER A 42 19.78 -30.55 -25.83
CA SER A 42 20.04 -31.83 -25.14
C SER A 42 19.69 -31.72 -23.66
N LEU A 43 19.15 -32.78 -23.05
CA LEU A 43 18.81 -32.81 -21.62
C LEU A 43 19.99 -32.40 -20.73
N SER A 44 21.22 -32.76 -21.11
CA SER A 44 22.46 -32.42 -20.38
C SER A 44 22.80 -30.92 -20.32
N GLN A 45 22.23 -30.12 -21.23
CA GLN A 45 22.44 -28.67 -21.28
C GLN A 45 21.54 -27.93 -20.28
N TRP A 46 20.50 -28.58 -19.80
CA TRP A 46 19.58 -28.05 -18.80
C TRP A 46 20.12 -28.33 -17.40
N ARG A 47 21.01 -27.46 -16.94
CA ARG A 47 21.73 -27.60 -15.67
C ARG A 47 21.03 -26.91 -14.51
N LYS A 48 21.20 -27.48 -13.32
CA LYS A 48 20.69 -26.91 -12.07
C LYS A 48 21.41 -25.62 -11.71
N TRP A 49 20.66 -24.73 -11.05
CA TRP A 49 21.16 -23.51 -10.44
C TRP A 49 22.10 -23.82 -9.28
N THR A 50 23.09 -22.95 -9.07
CA THR A 50 24.03 -23.05 -7.94
C THR A 50 24.06 -21.78 -7.10
N SER A 51 24.14 -20.61 -7.74
CA SER A 51 24.18 -19.31 -7.06
C SER A 51 23.90 -18.17 -8.05
N GLY A 52 23.39 -17.04 -7.57
CA GLY A 52 23.21 -15.84 -8.40
C GLY A 52 22.47 -16.13 -9.71
N SER A 53 23.12 -15.88 -10.86
CA SER A 53 22.59 -16.20 -12.20
C SER A 53 23.21 -17.47 -12.83
N ASN A 54 23.96 -18.27 -12.07
CA ASN A 54 24.73 -19.41 -12.58
C ASN A 54 23.91 -20.71 -12.59
N PHE A 55 23.96 -21.42 -13.73
CA PHE A 55 23.34 -22.73 -13.97
C PHE A 55 24.40 -23.70 -14.48
N ASN A 56 25.31 -24.10 -13.59
CA ASN A 56 26.46 -24.96 -13.88
C ASN A 56 26.50 -26.25 -13.05
N GLY A 57 25.41 -26.56 -12.33
CA GLY A 57 25.27 -27.84 -11.63
C GLY A 57 25.02 -29.01 -12.58
N ASP A 58 24.60 -30.13 -11.98
CA ASP A 58 24.17 -31.32 -12.73
C ASP A 58 22.95 -31.05 -13.60
N PRO A 59 22.71 -31.85 -14.65
CA PRO A 59 21.46 -31.79 -15.41
C PRO A 59 20.24 -31.97 -14.48
N PHE A 60 19.25 -31.08 -14.59
CA PHE A 60 18.00 -31.25 -13.85
C PHE A 60 17.04 -32.22 -14.56
N ILE A 61 17.28 -32.53 -15.83
CA ILE A 61 16.51 -33.52 -16.58
C ILE A 61 17.41 -34.72 -16.84
N THR A 62 17.01 -35.89 -16.33
CA THR A 62 17.81 -37.12 -16.42
C THR A 62 16.97 -38.29 -16.91
N ILE A 63 17.62 -39.24 -17.57
CA ILE A 63 17.00 -40.53 -17.90
C ILE A 63 17.25 -41.46 -16.72
N ILE A 64 16.19 -41.96 -16.10
CA ILE A 64 16.28 -42.83 -14.92
C ILE A 64 15.96 -44.30 -15.20
N ASP A 65 15.33 -44.60 -16.34
CA ASP A 65 15.20 -45.96 -16.88
C ASP A 65 15.64 -45.98 -18.35
N LYS A 66 16.42 -46.99 -18.75
CA LYS A 66 16.98 -47.07 -20.11
C LYS A 66 15.85 -47.25 -21.14
N PRO A 67 16.01 -46.73 -22.37
CA PRO A 67 15.05 -46.99 -23.43
C PRO A 67 14.83 -48.48 -23.65
N LYS A 68 13.57 -48.89 -23.79
CA LYS A 68 13.17 -50.28 -24.03
C LYS A 68 11.99 -50.37 -24.99
N PHE A 69 11.94 -51.44 -25.77
CA PHE A 69 10.77 -51.73 -26.60
C PHE A 69 9.60 -52.22 -25.73
N ILE A 70 8.37 -51.88 -26.14
CA ILE A 70 7.15 -52.48 -25.60
C ILE A 70 6.58 -53.46 -26.63
N GLY A 71 6.59 -54.75 -26.30
CA GLY A 71 6.10 -55.82 -27.18
C GLY A 71 6.98 -56.03 -28.42
N GLU A 72 6.41 -56.64 -29.48
CA GLU A 72 7.07 -56.87 -30.78
C GLU A 72 6.97 -55.67 -31.75
N THR A 73 6.43 -54.55 -31.26
CA THR A 73 6.21 -53.32 -32.05
C THR A 73 7.39 -52.37 -31.92
N GLY A 74 7.63 -51.52 -32.93
CA GLY A 74 8.68 -50.47 -32.94
C GLY A 74 8.49 -49.34 -31.93
N ILE A 75 7.73 -49.60 -30.87
CA ILE A 75 7.37 -48.68 -29.80
C ILE A 75 8.48 -48.66 -28.76
N VAL A 76 9.03 -47.48 -28.50
CA VAL A 76 10.06 -47.25 -27.49
C VAL A 76 9.48 -46.50 -26.30
N LYS A 77 9.74 -46.98 -25.09
CA LYS A 77 9.40 -46.32 -23.81
C LYS A 77 10.67 -45.94 -23.04
N VAL A 78 10.63 -44.77 -22.41
CA VAL A 78 11.71 -44.19 -21.61
C VAL A 78 11.12 -43.48 -20.40
N THR A 79 11.84 -43.51 -19.27
CA THR A 79 11.44 -42.78 -18.06
C THR A 79 12.45 -41.68 -17.76
N LEU A 80 11.94 -40.45 -17.68
CA LEU A 80 12.70 -39.25 -17.35
C LEU A 80 12.39 -38.79 -15.93
N LYS A 81 13.38 -38.22 -15.24
CA LYS A 81 13.19 -37.41 -14.03
C LYS A 81 13.44 -35.95 -14.38
N PHE A 82 12.42 -35.12 -14.23
CA PHE A 82 12.55 -33.67 -14.15
C PHE A 82 12.72 -33.31 -12.68
N ASP A 83 13.95 -33.02 -12.29
CA ASP A 83 14.35 -32.65 -10.94
C ASP A 83 14.20 -31.14 -10.70
N LEU A 84 14.50 -30.68 -9.48
CA LEU A 84 14.39 -29.28 -9.09
C LEU A 84 15.47 -28.44 -9.78
N LEU A 85 15.06 -27.54 -10.68
CA LEU A 85 15.98 -26.63 -11.39
C LEU A 85 16.82 -25.79 -10.42
N PHE A 86 16.22 -25.37 -9.30
CA PHE A 86 16.88 -24.52 -8.31
C PHE A 86 17.52 -25.27 -7.13
N ASN A 87 17.63 -26.60 -7.20
CA ASN A 87 18.12 -27.46 -6.10
C ASN A 87 17.34 -27.30 -4.78
N ARG A 88 16.07 -26.89 -4.87
CA ARG A 88 15.19 -26.68 -3.72
C ARG A 88 13.74 -26.57 -4.17
N GLU A 89 12.85 -26.88 -3.26
CA GLU A 89 11.40 -26.85 -3.50
C GLU A 89 10.85 -25.43 -3.43
N SER A 90 11.47 -24.56 -2.63
CA SER A 90 11.01 -23.18 -2.47
C SER A 90 11.76 -22.16 -3.33
N LEU A 91 11.02 -21.35 -4.10
CA LEU A 91 11.58 -20.26 -4.91
C LEU A 91 11.51 -18.89 -4.21
N SER A 92 11.22 -18.83 -2.92
CA SER A 92 10.99 -17.57 -2.18
C SER A 92 12.24 -16.72 -2.03
N GLU A 93 13.43 -17.34 -2.05
CA GLU A 93 14.70 -16.63 -1.95
C GLU A 93 14.81 -15.55 -3.03
N ARG A 94 15.16 -14.32 -2.61
CA ARG A 94 15.15 -13.17 -3.51
C ARG A 94 16.01 -13.37 -4.76
N SER A 95 17.15 -14.04 -4.65
CA SER A 95 18.05 -14.33 -5.78
C SER A 95 17.38 -15.21 -6.85
N ILE A 96 16.43 -16.07 -6.47
CA ILE A 96 15.66 -16.97 -7.34
C ILE A 96 14.36 -16.31 -7.78
N ARG A 97 13.63 -15.68 -6.84
CA ARG A 97 12.32 -15.06 -7.05
C ARG A 97 12.32 -14.03 -8.17
N THR A 98 13.43 -13.32 -8.38
CA THR A 98 13.56 -12.32 -9.45
C THR A 98 13.84 -12.91 -10.83
N GLN A 99 14.04 -14.23 -10.97
CA GLN A 99 14.46 -14.84 -12.24
C GLN A 99 13.72 -16.11 -12.65
N TYR A 100 12.99 -16.79 -11.75
CA TYR A 100 12.39 -18.10 -12.07
C TYR A 100 11.42 -18.04 -13.27
N GLN A 101 10.70 -16.93 -13.45
CA GLN A 101 9.70 -16.78 -14.50
C GLN A 101 10.28 -16.94 -15.91
N LYS A 102 11.57 -16.69 -16.12
CA LYS A 102 12.23 -16.87 -17.43
C LYS A 102 12.28 -18.33 -17.90
N PHE A 103 12.03 -19.28 -16.99
CA PHE A 103 11.99 -20.72 -17.29
C PHE A 103 10.59 -21.24 -17.55
N ILE A 104 9.55 -20.47 -17.21
CA ILE A 104 8.17 -20.89 -17.41
C ILE A 104 7.83 -20.77 -18.89
N GLY A 105 7.21 -21.82 -19.45
CA GLY A 105 6.80 -21.80 -20.85
C GLY A 105 6.43 -23.16 -21.40
N ASN A 106 6.03 -23.15 -22.66
CA ASN A 106 5.80 -24.36 -23.44
C ASN A 106 7.10 -24.77 -24.13
N TYR A 107 7.50 -26.02 -23.96
CA TYR A 107 8.72 -26.59 -24.50
C TYR A 107 8.39 -27.83 -25.30
N GLU A 108 9.11 -28.02 -26.41
CA GLU A 108 9.10 -29.30 -27.12
C GLU A 108 9.90 -30.33 -26.32
N LEU A 109 9.29 -31.47 -26.02
CA LEU A 109 9.98 -32.67 -25.55
C LEU A 109 10.07 -33.64 -26.73
N ALA A 110 11.28 -34.08 -27.06
CA ALA A 110 11.53 -34.89 -28.24
C ALA A 110 12.41 -36.11 -27.98
N MET A 111 12.07 -37.21 -28.66
CA MET A 111 12.87 -38.42 -28.84
C MET A 111 13.31 -38.49 -30.29
N ILE A 112 14.61 -38.58 -30.53
CA ILE A 112 15.22 -38.46 -31.86
C ILE A 112 16.12 -39.67 -32.11
N ASP A 113 15.94 -40.31 -33.26
CA ASP A 113 16.91 -41.24 -33.83
C ASP A 113 17.72 -40.49 -34.90
N PRO A 114 18.98 -40.12 -34.62
CA PRO A 114 19.77 -39.28 -35.50
C PRO A 114 20.17 -39.98 -36.80
N ARG A 115 20.38 -41.30 -36.78
CA ARG A 115 20.76 -42.08 -37.98
C ARG A 115 19.66 -42.04 -39.02
N SER A 116 18.43 -42.11 -38.53
CA SER A 116 17.26 -42.37 -39.33
C SER A 116 16.39 -41.11 -39.51
N LYS A 117 16.81 -40.01 -38.87
CA LYS A 117 16.18 -38.68 -38.87
C LYS A 117 14.71 -38.70 -38.43
N ILE A 118 14.33 -39.74 -37.70
CA ILE A 118 12.99 -39.86 -37.12
C ILE A 118 12.97 -39.06 -35.82
N LYS A 119 11.96 -38.19 -35.70
CA LYS A 119 11.68 -37.39 -34.51
C LYS A 119 10.23 -37.61 -34.08
N ALA A 120 10.08 -38.03 -32.83
CA ALA A 120 8.82 -38.01 -32.11
C ALA A 120 8.85 -36.87 -31.09
N SER A 121 7.81 -36.04 -31.06
CA SER A 121 7.77 -34.90 -30.14
C SER A 121 6.37 -34.55 -29.68
N THR A 122 6.30 -33.85 -28.55
CA THR A 122 5.07 -33.22 -28.05
C THR A 122 5.42 -31.93 -27.30
N THR A 123 4.42 -31.08 -27.09
CA THR A 123 4.58 -29.86 -26.31
C THR A 123 4.17 -30.12 -24.86
N VAL A 124 5.05 -29.75 -23.94
CA VAL A 124 4.83 -29.82 -22.49
C VAL A 124 5.04 -28.43 -21.88
N ARG A 125 4.39 -28.13 -20.75
CA ARG A 125 4.51 -26.86 -20.03
C ARG A 125 5.39 -27.05 -18.79
N LEU A 126 6.39 -26.19 -18.61
CA LEU A 126 7.10 -26.04 -17.33
C LEU A 126 6.50 -24.84 -16.61
N ASN A 127 6.07 -25.03 -15.37
CA ASN A 127 5.42 -24.02 -14.54
C ASN A 127 6.02 -23.96 -13.14
N VAL A 128 5.60 -23.01 -12.30
CA VAL A 128 6.08 -22.97 -10.90
C VAL A 128 5.63 -24.19 -10.11
N TYR A 129 4.32 -24.37 -10.07
CA TYR A 129 3.54 -25.49 -9.54
C TYR A 129 2.29 -25.62 -10.43
N ASP A 130 1.44 -26.61 -10.18
CA ASP A 130 0.43 -27.02 -11.14
C ASP A 130 -0.65 -25.91 -11.35
N GLU A 131 -0.99 -25.16 -10.33
CA GLU A 131 -2.04 -24.11 -10.33
C GLU A 131 -1.55 -22.69 -10.64
N PHE A 132 -0.25 -22.48 -10.86
CA PHE A 132 0.27 -21.12 -11.08
C PHE A 132 -0.28 -20.49 -12.36
N LEU A 133 -0.78 -19.26 -12.24
CA LEU A 133 -1.31 -18.46 -13.36
C LEU A 133 -0.55 -17.14 -13.54
N PHE A 134 -0.18 -16.82 -14.77
CA PHE A 134 0.18 -15.44 -15.09
C PHE A 134 -1.03 -14.51 -14.99
N TYR A 135 -0.79 -13.21 -14.79
CA TYR A 135 -1.87 -12.21 -14.73
C TYR A 135 -2.85 -12.32 -15.91
N GLN A 136 -2.34 -12.47 -17.13
CA GLN A 136 -3.14 -12.59 -18.35
C GLN A 136 -3.99 -13.88 -18.41
N GLU A 137 -3.67 -14.89 -17.60
CA GLU A 137 -4.40 -16.14 -17.51
C GLU A 137 -5.51 -16.08 -16.42
N LEU A 138 -5.45 -15.13 -15.49
CA LEU A 138 -6.44 -15.00 -14.40
C LEU A 138 -7.86 -14.77 -14.94
N LYS A 139 -8.07 -13.79 -15.82
CA LYS A 139 -9.41 -13.50 -16.35
C LYS A 139 -9.99 -14.64 -17.19
N PRO A 140 -9.23 -15.25 -18.14
CA PRO A 140 -9.68 -16.47 -18.82
C PRO A 140 -10.05 -17.60 -17.86
N GLU A 141 -9.30 -17.79 -16.78
CA GLU A 141 -9.60 -18.83 -15.79
C GLU A 141 -10.89 -18.54 -15.01
N ILE A 142 -11.10 -17.29 -14.59
CA ILE A 142 -12.35 -16.84 -13.96
C ILE A 142 -13.54 -17.11 -14.90
N ASP A 143 -13.42 -16.78 -16.18
CA ASP A 143 -14.48 -17.03 -17.18
C ASP A 143 -14.76 -18.53 -17.36
N ARG A 144 -13.71 -19.36 -17.33
CA ARG A 144 -13.84 -20.82 -17.39
C ARG A 144 -14.63 -21.35 -16.19
N ILE A 145 -14.29 -20.89 -14.98
CA ILE A 145 -15.01 -21.26 -13.75
C ILE A 145 -16.48 -20.82 -13.84
N PHE A 146 -16.74 -19.60 -14.29
CA PHE A 146 -18.11 -19.06 -14.42
C PHE A 146 -18.95 -19.90 -15.38
N LYS A 147 -18.40 -20.23 -16.55
CA LYS A 147 -19.07 -21.07 -17.54
C LYS A 147 -19.41 -22.45 -16.98
N GLN A 148 -18.47 -23.09 -16.29
CA GLN A 148 -18.69 -24.39 -15.68
C GLN A 148 -19.74 -24.32 -14.56
N ALA A 149 -19.69 -23.28 -13.72
CA ALA A 149 -20.66 -23.08 -12.64
C ALA A 149 -22.08 -22.90 -13.18
N SER A 150 -22.26 -22.08 -14.23
CA SER A 150 -23.58 -21.85 -14.85
C SER A 150 -24.23 -23.10 -15.45
N GLN A 151 -23.43 -24.14 -15.73
CA GLN A 151 -23.91 -25.43 -16.23
C GLN A 151 -24.25 -26.41 -15.11
N LYS A 152 -23.73 -26.19 -13.89
CA LYS A 152 -23.85 -27.10 -12.75
C LYS A 152 -24.84 -26.62 -11.69
N ASN A 153 -24.95 -25.31 -11.49
CA ASN A 153 -25.73 -24.74 -10.39
C ASN A 153 -26.20 -23.31 -10.70
N ASN A 154 -27.01 -22.75 -9.80
CA ASN A 154 -27.59 -21.41 -9.91
C ASN A 154 -26.92 -20.38 -8.98
N ARG A 155 -25.66 -20.59 -8.59
CA ARG A 155 -24.92 -19.67 -7.71
C ARG A 155 -24.71 -18.34 -8.44
N TYR A 156 -24.73 -17.24 -7.69
CA TYR A 156 -24.47 -15.92 -8.25
C TYR A 156 -22.97 -15.66 -8.32
N LEU A 157 -22.48 -15.51 -9.55
CA LEU A 157 -21.10 -15.15 -9.87
C LEU A 157 -21.12 -13.85 -10.65
N LYS A 158 -20.38 -12.85 -10.17
CA LYS A 158 -20.21 -11.58 -10.88
C LYS A 158 -18.75 -11.18 -10.91
N TYR A 159 -18.26 -10.91 -12.10
CA TYR A 159 -16.98 -10.25 -12.33
C TYR A 159 -17.20 -8.73 -12.38
N ASP A 160 -16.32 -7.99 -11.70
CA ASP A 160 -16.13 -6.56 -11.83
C ASP A 160 -14.63 -6.26 -12.08
N SER A 161 -14.35 -5.14 -12.71
CA SER A 161 -13.04 -4.49 -12.62
C SER A 161 -13.18 -3.33 -11.65
N LEU A 162 -12.38 -3.29 -10.57
CA LEU A 162 -12.42 -2.14 -9.65
C LEU A 162 -11.89 -0.86 -10.31
N GLY A 163 -11.15 -0.99 -11.40
CA GLY A 163 -10.55 0.11 -12.16
C GLY A 163 -9.24 -0.33 -12.78
N LYS A 164 -8.37 0.63 -13.09
CA LYS A 164 -7.11 0.38 -13.79
C LYS A 164 -5.89 0.68 -12.92
N SER A 165 -4.85 -0.13 -13.04
CA SER A 165 -3.50 0.14 -12.52
C SER A 165 -2.83 1.29 -13.27
N VAL A 166 -1.64 1.71 -12.81
CA VAL A 166 -0.83 2.75 -13.47
C VAL A 166 -0.59 2.44 -14.96
N GLN A 167 -0.32 1.18 -15.32
CA GLN A 167 -0.14 0.75 -16.71
C GLN A 167 -1.44 0.33 -17.42
N GLY A 168 -2.62 0.60 -16.84
CA GLY A 168 -3.90 0.41 -17.51
C GLY A 168 -4.50 -1.01 -17.42
N ARG A 169 -4.02 -1.85 -16.49
CA ARG A 169 -4.50 -3.23 -16.29
C ARG A 169 -5.66 -3.30 -15.31
N ASP A 170 -6.58 -4.23 -15.50
CA ASP A 170 -7.76 -4.38 -14.65
C ASP A 170 -7.42 -4.93 -13.26
N LEU A 171 -8.02 -4.33 -12.23
CA LEU A 171 -8.07 -4.94 -10.90
C LEU A 171 -9.24 -5.93 -10.87
N HIS A 172 -8.96 -7.20 -11.16
CA HIS A 172 -9.96 -8.28 -11.24
C HIS A 172 -10.62 -8.53 -9.88
N PHE A 173 -11.95 -8.39 -9.83
CA PHE A 173 -12.73 -8.59 -8.62
C PHE A 173 -13.91 -9.51 -8.89
N VAL A 174 -14.13 -10.50 -8.03
CA VAL A 174 -15.24 -11.46 -8.18
C VAL A 174 -16.09 -11.49 -6.91
N ILE A 175 -17.41 -11.46 -7.13
CA ILE A 175 -18.43 -11.68 -6.11
C ILE A 175 -19.03 -13.07 -6.32
N LEU A 176 -19.00 -13.89 -5.28
CA LEU A 176 -19.67 -15.20 -5.25
C LEU A 176 -20.67 -15.24 -4.10
N ALA A 177 -21.93 -15.57 -4.40
CA ALA A 177 -23.00 -15.65 -3.40
C ALA A 177 -24.07 -16.69 -3.78
N LYS A 178 -25.01 -16.96 -2.86
CA LYS A 178 -26.18 -17.83 -3.12
C LYS A 178 -26.99 -17.35 -4.34
N ASN A 179 -27.30 -16.06 -4.40
CA ASN A 179 -28.04 -15.43 -5.50
C ASN A 179 -27.82 -13.91 -5.50
N LYS A 180 -28.33 -13.18 -6.51
CA LYS A 180 -28.24 -11.72 -6.56
C LYS A 180 -29.03 -11.02 -5.44
N VAL A 181 -30.15 -11.62 -4.99
CA VAL A 181 -31.05 -11.02 -4.00
C VAL A 181 -30.33 -10.82 -2.66
N VAL A 182 -29.52 -11.78 -2.22
CA VAL A 182 -28.75 -11.64 -0.97
C VAL A 182 -27.68 -10.54 -1.04
N VAL A 183 -27.03 -10.38 -2.20
CA VAL A 183 -26.06 -9.30 -2.44
C VAL A 183 -26.75 -7.93 -2.40
N ASP A 184 -27.90 -7.80 -3.07
CA ASP A 184 -28.68 -6.57 -3.06
C ASP A 184 -29.22 -6.25 -1.66
N LYS A 185 -29.70 -7.25 -0.92
CA LYS A 185 -30.15 -7.10 0.48
C LYS A 185 -29.00 -6.62 1.35
N TYR A 186 -27.80 -7.20 1.21
CA TYR A 186 -26.63 -6.77 1.97
C TYR A 186 -26.30 -5.29 1.72
N LEU A 187 -26.10 -4.91 0.46
CA LEU A 187 -25.64 -3.56 0.10
C LEU A 187 -26.71 -2.47 0.30
N LYS A 188 -28.00 -2.79 0.15
CA LYS A 188 -29.08 -1.79 0.20
C LYS A 188 -29.84 -1.75 1.53
N VAL A 189 -29.77 -2.82 2.33
CA VAL A 189 -30.54 -2.94 3.59
C VAL A 189 -29.63 -3.26 4.76
N THR A 190 -28.93 -4.40 4.74
CA THR A 190 -28.18 -4.89 5.90
C THR A 190 -27.06 -3.94 6.29
N LEU A 191 -26.13 -3.62 5.38
CA LEU A 191 -24.99 -2.76 5.65
C LEU A 191 -25.40 -1.31 5.95
N PRO A 192 -26.30 -0.66 5.17
CA PRO A 192 -26.82 0.65 5.57
C PRO A 192 -27.44 0.65 6.97
N THR A 193 -28.24 -0.37 7.32
CA THR A 193 -28.81 -0.48 8.68
C THR A 193 -27.71 -0.68 9.73
N ALA A 194 -26.69 -1.48 9.46
CA ALA A 194 -25.55 -1.67 10.35
C ALA A 194 -24.76 -0.37 10.60
N LEU A 195 -24.63 0.50 9.60
CA LEU A 195 -23.88 1.75 9.71
C LEU A 195 -24.69 2.93 10.27
N GLU A 196 -26.02 2.90 10.12
CA GLU A 196 -26.92 3.97 10.57
C GLU A 196 -27.59 3.63 11.91
N ASN A 197 -28.09 2.41 12.06
CA ASN A 197 -28.92 1.96 13.19
C ASN A 197 -28.54 0.53 13.66
N PRO A 198 -27.28 0.27 14.03
CA PRO A 198 -26.79 -1.07 14.37
C PRO A 198 -27.57 -1.76 15.48
N GLU A 199 -28.07 -1.02 16.46
CA GLU A 199 -28.87 -1.52 17.58
C GLU A 199 -30.12 -2.30 17.13
N THR A 200 -30.74 -1.88 16.02
CA THR A 200 -31.87 -2.62 15.44
C THR A 200 -31.48 -4.04 15.01
N LEU A 201 -30.27 -4.22 14.46
CA LEU A 201 -29.78 -5.53 14.05
C LEU A 201 -29.28 -6.35 15.24
N ILE A 202 -28.65 -5.70 16.23
CA ILE A 202 -28.24 -6.35 17.50
C ILE A 202 -29.47 -6.94 18.18
N ASN A 203 -30.54 -6.16 18.38
CA ASN A 203 -31.76 -6.64 19.01
C ASN A 203 -32.39 -7.79 18.21
N LYS A 204 -32.43 -7.67 16.87
CA LYS A 204 -32.94 -8.75 16.01
C LYS A 204 -32.11 -10.04 16.10
N LEU A 205 -30.79 -9.95 16.30
CA LEU A 205 -29.94 -11.12 16.53
C LEU A 205 -30.25 -11.75 17.89
N GLU A 206 -30.28 -10.94 18.95
CA GLU A 206 -30.48 -11.42 20.33
C GLU A 206 -31.85 -12.07 20.54
N TYR A 207 -32.89 -11.54 19.90
CA TYR A 207 -34.25 -12.09 19.98
C TYR A 207 -34.58 -13.10 18.87
N GLY A 208 -33.65 -13.45 17.98
CA GLY A 208 -33.86 -14.45 16.93
C GLY A 208 -34.75 -14.02 15.76
N PHE A 209 -34.93 -12.71 15.55
CA PHE A 209 -35.81 -12.13 14.52
C PHE A 209 -35.08 -11.58 13.28
N ILE A 210 -33.75 -11.74 13.18
CA ILE A 210 -32.98 -11.20 12.04
C ILE A 210 -33.27 -11.92 10.71
N GLY A 211 -33.74 -13.17 10.77
CA GLY A 211 -33.98 -14.03 9.61
C GLY A 211 -32.69 -14.40 8.87
N GLU A 212 -32.78 -14.84 7.61
CA GLU A 212 -31.58 -15.11 6.80
C GLU A 212 -30.82 -13.81 6.48
N TYR A 213 -29.53 -13.78 6.77
CA TYR A 213 -28.63 -12.68 6.42
C TYR A 213 -27.24 -13.20 6.08
N GLN A 214 -26.55 -12.50 5.19
CA GLN A 214 -25.21 -12.85 4.73
C GLN A 214 -24.23 -11.74 5.08
N ILE A 215 -22.99 -12.13 5.33
CA ILE A 215 -21.88 -11.23 5.64
C ILE A 215 -20.67 -11.48 4.75
N PRO A 216 -19.86 -10.47 4.39
CA PRO A 216 -18.80 -10.68 3.42
C PRO A 216 -17.52 -11.26 4.05
N ILE A 217 -16.91 -12.21 3.34
CA ILE A 217 -15.53 -12.66 3.55
C ILE A 217 -14.71 -12.19 2.34
N TRP A 218 -13.64 -11.46 2.60
CA TRP A 218 -12.76 -10.90 1.58
C TRP A 218 -11.43 -11.66 1.54
N PHE A 219 -11.06 -12.14 0.36
CA PHE A 219 -9.73 -12.65 0.06
C PHE A 219 -8.96 -11.63 -0.76
N ASN A 220 -7.71 -11.37 -0.38
CA ASN A 220 -6.88 -10.31 -0.92
C ASN A 220 -5.45 -10.80 -1.15
N ASN A 221 -4.77 -10.21 -2.13
CA ASN A 221 -3.32 -10.21 -2.20
C ASN A 221 -2.83 -8.84 -2.68
N ILE A 222 -1.93 -8.22 -1.94
CA ILE A 222 -1.38 -6.91 -2.30
C ILE A 222 0.01 -6.97 -2.95
N HIS A 223 0.79 -8.00 -2.63
CA HIS A 223 2.12 -8.22 -3.20
C HIS A 223 2.11 -9.41 -4.16
N PRO A 224 2.13 -9.16 -5.47
CA PRO A 224 1.82 -10.18 -6.46
C PRO A 224 2.99 -11.11 -6.78
N ASP A 225 4.21 -10.78 -6.33
CA ASP A 225 5.35 -11.69 -6.36
C ASP A 225 5.26 -12.75 -5.25
N GLU A 226 4.24 -12.70 -4.38
CA GLU A 226 3.90 -13.65 -3.31
C GLU A 226 2.80 -14.57 -3.85
N ILE A 227 3.21 -15.47 -4.72
CA ILE A 227 2.37 -15.93 -5.82
C ILE A 227 1.25 -16.87 -5.43
N GLU A 228 1.37 -17.53 -4.28
CA GLU A 228 0.37 -18.44 -3.73
C GLU A 228 -0.92 -17.71 -3.38
N GLY A 229 -0.84 -16.43 -2.97
CA GLY A 229 -2.02 -15.65 -2.60
C GLY A 229 -3.03 -15.52 -3.76
N PRO A 230 -2.64 -14.98 -4.93
CA PRO A 230 -3.51 -14.92 -6.10
C PRO A 230 -4.01 -16.29 -6.56
N ASP A 231 -3.16 -17.30 -6.56
CA ASP A 231 -3.49 -18.62 -7.10
C ASP A 231 -4.44 -19.38 -6.15
N ALA A 232 -4.21 -19.31 -4.84
CA ALA A 232 -5.10 -19.91 -3.83
C ALA A 232 -6.50 -19.28 -3.88
N GLN A 233 -6.61 -17.97 -4.16
CA GLN A 233 -7.91 -17.33 -4.38
C GLN A 233 -8.65 -17.90 -5.59
N VAL A 234 -7.94 -18.20 -6.69
CA VAL A 234 -8.55 -18.84 -7.87
C VAL A 234 -9.05 -20.23 -7.53
N GLU A 235 -8.29 -21.00 -6.75
CA GLU A 235 -8.70 -22.34 -6.32
C GLU A 235 -9.89 -22.29 -5.35
N LEU A 236 -9.89 -21.38 -4.37
CA LEU A 236 -11.03 -21.15 -3.49
C LEU A 236 -12.28 -20.75 -4.28
N LEU A 237 -12.14 -19.85 -5.26
CA LEU A 237 -13.24 -19.51 -6.18
C LEU A 237 -13.75 -20.75 -6.91
N ARG A 238 -12.85 -21.58 -7.47
CA ARG A 238 -13.20 -22.82 -8.17
C ARG A 238 -14.01 -23.75 -7.27
N LYS A 239 -13.51 -24.03 -6.06
CA LYS A 239 -14.17 -24.93 -5.09
C LYS A 239 -15.56 -24.42 -4.74
N PHE A 240 -15.69 -23.18 -4.27
CA PHE A 240 -16.98 -22.60 -3.88
C PHE A 240 -17.93 -22.35 -5.05
N ALA A 241 -17.45 -22.24 -6.28
CA ALA A 241 -18.30 -22.10 -7.47
C ALA A 241 -18.81 -23.44 -8.01
N LEU A 242 -18.03 -24.52 -7.90
CA LEU A 242 -18.29 -25.77 -8.63
C LEU A 242 -18.66 -26.96 -7.77
N GLU A 243 -18.19 -27.03 -6.52
CA GLU A 243 -18.37 -28.20 -5.64
C GLU A 243 -19.59 -28.03 -4.75
N ASP A 244 -20.31 -29.11 -4.45
CA ASP A 244 -21.42 -29.10 -3.48
C ASP A 244 -20.94 -29.31 -2.04
N LYS A 245 -19.84 -30.06 -1.88
CA LYS A 245 -19.19 -30.34 -0.60
C LYS A 245 -17.69 -30.18 -0.76
N ILE A 246 -17.07 -29.43 0.14
CA ILE A 246 -15.62 -29.21 0.18
C ILE A 246 -15.07 -29.90 1.42
N THR A 247 -14.01 -30.69 1.24
CA THR A 247 -13.29 -31.33 2.34
C THR A 247 -12.21 -30.39 2.87
N VAL A 248 -12.23 -30.13 4.17
CA VAL A 248 -11.23 -29.32 4.88
C VAL A 248 -10.40 -30.24 5.76
N HIS A 249 -9.14 -30.41 5.43
CA HIS A 249 -8.17 -31.05 6.33
C HIS A 249 -7.71 -30.04 7.38
N THR A 250 -7.76 -30.42 8.65
CA THR A 250 -7.37 -29.57 9.78
C THR A 250 -6.54 -30.36 10.78
N VAL A 251 -5.85 -29.68 11.69
CA VAL A 251 -5.09 -30.30 12.77
C VAL A 251 -5.74 -29.95 14.11
N LYS A 252 -6.21 -30.96 14.84
CA LYS A 252 -6.77 -30.81 16.18
C LYS A 252 -6.00 -31.72 17.14
N ASN A 253 -5.49 -31.14 18.24
CA ASN A 253 -4.69 -31.87 19.23
C ASN A 253 -3.54 -32.69 18.62
N GLY A 254 -2.88 -32.14 17.59
CA GLY A 254 -1.76 -32.79 16.88
C GLY A 254 -2.17 -33.93 15.94
N ARG A 255 -3.47 -34.13 15.67
CA ARG A 255 -3.97 -35.16 14.74
C ARG A 255 -4.66 -34.50 13.55
N LYS A 256 -4.42 -35.03 12.35
CA LYS A 256 -5.16 -34.62 11.14
C LYS A 256 -6.61 -35.09 11.28
N GLU A 257 -7.54 -34.14 11.18
CA GLU A 257 -8.97 -34.34 11.14
C GLU A 257 -9.53 -33.80 9.81
N THR A 258 -10.73 -34.22 9.46
CA THR A 258 -11.40 -33.79 8.23
C THR A 258 -12.79 -33.28 8.55
N VAL A 259 -13.09 -32.06 8.12
CA VAL A 259 -14.40 -31.41 8.22
C VAL A 259 -14.96 -31.24 6.82
N THR A 260 -16.24 -31.51 6.61
CA THR A 260 -16.89 -31.30 5.32
C THR A 260 -17.76 -30.05 5.36
N LEU A 261 -17.48 -29.08 4.49
CA LEU A 261 -18.32 -27.89 4.28
C LEU A 261 -19.37 -28.17 3.20
N ASN A 262 -20.65 -28.05 3.54
CA ASN A 262 -21.72 -27.97 2.54
C ASN A 262 -21.76 -26.56 1.94
N VAL A 263 -21.48 -26.43 0.64
CA VAL A 263 -21.33 -25.12 0.01
C VAL A 263 -22.64 -24.33 0.00
N ASN A 264 -23.80 -24.98 -0.15
CA ASN A 264 -25.09 -24.28 -0.10
C ASN A 264 -25.36 -23.70 1.30
N GLU A 265 -24.99 -24.42 2.36
CA GLU A 265 -25.09 -23.93 3.73
C GLU A 265 -24.08 -22.83 4.03
N VAL A 266 -22.88 -22.88 3.44
CA VAL A 266 -21.90 -21.78 3.53
C VAL A 266 -22.47 -20.53 2.85
N LEU A 267 -23.04 -20.65 1.65
CA LEU A 267 -23.59 -19.52 0.90
C LEU A 267 -24.90 -18.95 1.49
N ASN A 268 -25.56 -19.68 2.38
CA ASN A 268 -26.63 -19.11 3.21
C ASN A 268 -26.09 -18.08 4.22
N ASP A 269 -24.81 -18.17 4.58
CA ASP A 269 -24.19 -17.39 5.63
C ASP A 269 -23.29 -16.26 5.11
N VAL A 270 -22.65 -16.45 3.95
CA VAL A 270 -21.60 -15.53 3.50
C VAL A 270 -21.72 -15.08 2.04
N ILE A 271 -21.12 -13.92 1.76
CA ILE A 271 -20.79 -13.44 0.41
C ILE A 271 -19.27 -13.47 0.27
N PHE A 272 -18.75 -14.13 -0.74
CA PHE A 272 -17.31 -14.14 -1.00
C PHE A 272 -16.92 -13.02 -1.95
N LEU A 273 -15.83 -12.34 -1.62
CA LEU A 273 -15.23 -11.26 -2.39
C LEU A 273 -13.77 -11.63 -2.66
N PHE A 274 -13.41 -11.78 -3.93
CA PHE A 274 -12.05 -12.15 -4.34
C PHE A 274 -11.38 -10.97 -5.03
N MET A 275 -10.32 -10.45 -4.42
CA MET A 275 -9.43 -9.45 -4.98
C MET A 275 -8.07 -10.12 -5.25
N PHE A 276 -7.98 -10.75 -6.42
CA PHE A 276 -6.87 -11.66 -6.77
C PHE A 276 -5.50 -10.99 -6.67
N THR A 277 -5.40 -9.72 -7.07
CA THR A 277 -4.20 -8.92 -6.83
C THR A 277 -4.50 -7.43 -6.87
N ASN A 278 -4.05 -6.69 -5.85
CA ASN A 278 -4.13 -5.22 -5.83
C ASN A 278 -3.11 -4.58 -6.79
N ASN A 279 -2.09 -5.32 -7.22
CA ASN A 279 -1.00 -4.81 -8.05
C ASN A 279 -0.86 -5.61 -9.37
N PRO A 280 -1.79 -5.45 -10.33
CA PRO A 280 -1.70 -6.08 -11.65
C PRO A 280 -0.36 -5.86 -12.36
N ASP A 281 0.21 -4.67 -12.22
CA ASP A 281 1.48 -4.31 -12.87
C ASP A 281 2.64 -5.11 -12.27
N GLY A 282 2.68 -5.20 -10.94
CA GLY A 282 3.63 -6.04 -10.24
C GLY A 282 3.43 -7.53 -10.52
N ARG A 283 2.22 -8.02 -10.78
CA ARG A 283 2.02 -9.44 -11.16
C ARG A 283 2.63 -9.76 -12.52
N VAL A 284 2.51 -8.84 -13.47
CA VAL A 284 3.15 -8.99 -14.80
C VAL A 284 4.66 -8.86 -14.70
N ALA A 285 5.16 -7.91 -13.91
CA ALA A 285 6.60 -7.65 -13.77
C ALA A 285 7.30 -8.56 -12.74
N ASN A 286 6.54 -9.34 -11.97
CA ASN A 286 7.00 -10.10 -10.80
C ASN A 286 7.71 -9.23 -9.77
N THR A 287 7.06 -8.13 -9.37
CA THR A 287 7.57 -7.17 -8.40
C THR A 287 6.60 -6.94 -7.26
N ARG A 288 7.12 -6.86 -6.04
CA ARG A 288 6.37 -6.43 -4.85
C ARG A 288 5.71 -5.05 -5.02
N ARG A 289 6.50 -4.07 -5.47
CA ARG A 289 6.09 -2.68 -5.66
C ARG A 289 5.29 -2.51 -6.95
N ASN A 290 4.44 -1.48 -7.01
CA ASN A 290 3.76 -1.10 -8.25
C ASN A 290 4.73 -0.45 -9.25
N THR A 291 4.24 -0.07 -10.43
CA THR A 291 5.11 0.52 -11.48
C THR A 291 5.75 1.85 -11.09
N ASN A 292 5.16 2.58 -10.14
CA ASN A 292 5.72 3.83 -9.60
C ASN A 292 6.74 3.58 -8.48
N GLY A 293 7.02 2.32 -8.12
CA GLY A 293 7.99 1.96 -7.08
C GLY A 293 7.44 2.06 -5.65
N PHE A 294 6.12 2.06 -5.47
CA PHE A 294 5.48 2.10 -4.15
C PHE A 294 5.16 0.70 -3.65
N ASP A 295 5.47 0.44 -2.38
CA ASP A 295 4.91 -0.70 -1.66
C ASP A 295 3.46 -0.32 -1.29
N LEU A 296 2.48 -0.96 -1.95
CA LEU A 296 1.07 -0.61 -1.75
C LEU A 296 0.60 -0.97 -0.33
N ASN A 297 1.23 -1.94 0.33
CA ASN A 297 0.93 -2.31 1.71
C ASN A 297 1.50 -1.32 2.73
N ARG A 298 1.93 -0.13 2.27
CA ARG A 298 2.28 1.06 3.05
C ARG A 298 1.46 2.29 2.67
N ASP A 299 0.55 2.16 1.71
CA ASP A 299 -0.18 3.27 1.11
C ASP A 299 -1.68 3.26 1.47
N ASN A 300 -2.24 2.21 2.07
CA ASN A 300 -3.71 2.07 2.27
C ASN A 300 -4.37 3.27 2.97
N HIS A 301 -3.69 3.90 3.93
CA HIS A 301 -4.18 5.13 4.58
C HIS A 301 -3.76 6.42 3.86
N PHE A 302 -2.66 6.44 3.09
CA PHE A 302 -2.24 7.64 2.35
C PHE A 302 -2.98 7.81 1.03
N GLN A 303 -3.31 6.69 0.39
CA GLN A 303 -4.02 6.56 -0.88
C GLN A 303 -3.40 7.46 -1.97
N THR A 304 -2.08 7.34 -2.14
CA THR A 304 -1.34 8.09 -3.16
C THR A 304 -1.32 7.38 -4.50
N GLN A 305 -1.48 6.05 -4.51
CA GLN A 305 -1.48 5.24 -5.72
C GLN A 305 -2.91 4.93 -6.20
N PRO A 306 -3.15 4.85 -7.53
CA PRO A 306 -4.48 4.57 -8.05
C PRO A 306 -4.98 3.20 -7.62
N GLU A 307 -4.14 2.16 -7.58
CA GLU A 307 -4.52 0.83 -7.13
C GLU A 307 -5.09 0.85 -5.70
N THR A 308 -4.38 1.52 -4.80
CA THR A 308 -4.79 1.67 -3.39
C THR A 308 -6.13 2.37 -3.27
N ILE A 309 -6.34 3.48 -3.99
CA ILE A 309 -7.61 4.24 -3.97
C ILE A 309 -8.80 3.35 -4.34
N LEU A 310 -8.64 2.50 -5.35
CA LEU A 310 -9.71 1.64 -5.86
C LEU A 310 -10.04 0.50 -4.89
N VAL A 311 -9.01 -0.12 -4.28
CA VAL A 311 -9.21 -1.21 -3.33
C VAL A 311 -9.82 -0.71 -2.03
N THR A 312 -9.34 0.41 -1.47
CA THR A 312 -9.91 0.96 -0.23
C THR A 312 -11.34 1.47 -0.40
N GLN A 313 -11.69 1.99 -1.58
CA GLN A 313 -13.08 2.26 -1.96
C GLN A 313 -13.95 1.01 -1.88
N ALA A 314 -13.45 -0.12 -2.38
CA ALA A 314 -14.19 -1.37 -2.36
C ALA A 314 -14.30 -1.93 -0.94
N ILE A 315 -13.25 -1.81 -0.11
CA ILE A 315 -13.31 -2.12 1.33
C ILE A 315 -14.38 -1.26 2.02
N ALA A 316 -14.45 0.03 1.73
CA ALA A 316 -15.48 0.90 2.29
C ALA A 316 -16.89 0.50 1.87
N LYS A 317 -17.07 0.19 0.58
CA LYS A 317 -18.35 -0.26 0.00
C LYS A 317 -18.83 -1.57 0.62
N TRP A 318 -17.92 -2.51 0.85
CA TRP A 318 -18.28 -3.86 1.27
C TRP A 318 -18.18 -4.09 2.77
N THR A 319 -17.36 -3.34 3.51
CA THR A 319 -17.18 -3.47 4.97
C THR A 319 -17.18 -4.95 5.41
N PRO A 320 -16.22 -5.77 4.93
CA PRO A 320 -16.27 -7.21 5.15
C PRO A 320 -16.17 -7.57 6.64
N LEU A 321 -16.77 -8.68 7.06
CA LEU A 321 -16.55 -9.18 8.42
C LEU A 321 -15.13 -9.73 8.57
N SER A 322 -14.70 -10.55 7.61
CA SER A 322 -13.39 -11.20 7.60
C SER A 322 -12.59 -10.69 6.41
N PHE A 323 -11.34 -10.26 6.64
CA PHE A 323 -10.43 -9.78 5.61
C PHE A 323 -9.11 -10.55 5.69
N LEU A 324 -8.82 -11.34 4.64
CA LEU A 324 -7.65 -12.21 4.57
C LEU A 324 -6.71 -11.67 3.49
N ASP A 325 -5.58 -11.12 3.92
CA ASP A 325 -4.52 -10.69 3.02
C ASP A 325 -3.43 -11.76 2.95
N MET A 326 -3.33 -12.41 1.79
CA MET A 326 -2.50 -13.59 1.56
C MET A 326 -1.12 -13.15 1.05
N HIS A 327 -0.10 -13.28 1.89
CA HIS A 327 1.30 -12.84 1.68
C HIS A 327 2.32 -14.00 1.75
N GLY A 328 3.57 -13.66 1.45
CA GLY A 328 4.80 -14.43 1.68
C GLY A 328 6.06 -13.53 1.54
N TYR A 329 7.21 -13.78 2.13
CA TYR A 329 7.60 -14.93 2.88
C TYR A 329 8.36 -14.42 4.10
N VAL A 330 7.90 -14.83 5.27
CA VAL A 330 8.71 -14.81 6.51
C VAL A 330 9.12 -16.25 6.82
N SER A 331 10.15 -16.46 7.63
CA SER A 331 10.72 -17.81 7.83
C SER A 331 9.76 -18.83 8.45
N THR A 332 8.72 -18.35 9.13
CA THR A 332 7.73 -19.16 9.84
C THR A 332 6.36 -18.88 9.29
N PHE A 333 5.50 -19.89 9.15
CA PHE A 333 4.11 -19.68 8.80
C PHE A 333 3.42 -18.82 9.86
N LEU A 334 3.05 -17.58 9.52
CA LEU A 334 2.59 -16.55 10.46
C LEU A 334 1.18 -16.09 10.08
N ILE A 335 0.31 -15.96 11.09
CA ILE A 335 -1.06 -15.49 10.92
C ILE A 335 -1.38 -14.49 12.03
N GLU A 336 -1.69 -13.25 11.66
CA GLU A 336 -2.09 -12.18 12.61
C GLU A 336 -3.33 -12.57 13.43
N PRO A 337 -3.54 -12.02 14.64
CA PRO A 337 -3.26 -10.64 15.07
C PRO A 337 -1.81 -10.30 15.47
N THR A 338 -1.54 -8.99 15.55
CA THR A 338 -0.24 -8.34 15.80
C THR A 338 0.14 -8.25 17.28
N THR A 339 1.40 -7.91 17.56
CA THR A 339 1.84 -7.43 18.88
C THR A 339 1.40 -5.97 19.11
N PRO A 340 1.35 -5.46 20.35
CA PRO A 340 1.28 -4.02 20.59
C PRO A 340 2.56 -3.29 20.12
N PRO A 341 2.55 -1.94 19.99
CA PRO A 341 1.43 -1.05 20.30
C PRO A 341 0.32 -1.12 19.24
N HIS A 342 -0.92 -1.06 19.70
CA HIS A 342 -2.10 -1.07 18.84
C HIS A 342 -2.58 0.36 18.59
N ASN A 343 -3.05 0.65 17.38
CA ASN A 343 -3.64 1.96 17.09
C ASN A 343 -4.89 2.19 17.97
N PRO A 344 -5.02 3.33 18.67
CA PRO A 344 -6.12 3.55 19.60
C PRO A 344 -7.49 3.67 18.94
N ASN A 345 -7.55 3.77 17.61
CA ASN A 345 -8.80 3.85 16.84
C ASN A 345 -9.48 2.50 16.63
N TYR A 346 -8.82 1.40 16.98
CA TYR A 346 -9.41 0.07 16.99
C TYR A 346 -10.25 -0.19 18.25
N GLU A 347 -11.21 -1.10 18.13
CA GLU A 347 -12.01 -1.63 19.24
C GLU A 347 -11.50 -3.05 19.56
N TYR A 348 -10.24 -3.14 20.00
CA TYR A 348 -9.52 -4.41 20.20
C TYR A 348 -10.22 -5.37 21.16
N ASP A 349 -11.02 -4.88 22.11
CA ASP A 349 -11.80 -5.71 23.01
C ASP A 349 -12.86 -6.57 22.31
N LEU A 350 -13.33 -6.12 21.13
CA LEU A 350 -14.28 -6.85 20.30
C LEU A 350 -13.60 -7.68 19.20
N LEU A 351 -12.35 -7.37 18.85
CA LEU A 351 -11.60 -7.99 17.77
C LEU A 351 -10.69 -9.12 18.26
N TYR A 352 -9.90 -8.88 19.32
CA TYR A 352 -8.74 -9.70 19.70
C TYR A 352 -9.03 -11.20 19.78
N ASN A 353 -9.99 -11.61 20.61
CA ASN A 353 -10.29 -13.03 20.82
C ASN A 353 -10.80 -13.72 19.55
N ASN A 354 -11.60 -13.02 18.74
CA ASN A 354 -12.12 -13.56 17.50
C ASN A 354 -11.03 -13.71 16.45
N MET A 355 -10.11 -12.75 16.36
CA MET A 355 -8.95 -12.84 15.48
C MET A 355 -8.03 -13.98 15.90
N ILE A 356 -7.76 -14.18 17.20
CA ILE A 356 -7.02 -15.35 17.69
C ILE A 356 -7.72 -16.66 17.30
N GLY A 357 -9.03 -16.75 17.50
CA GLY A 357 -9.81 -17.92 17.13
C GLY A 357 -9.75 -18.23 15.63
N GLN A 358 -9.91 -17.19 14.80
CA GLN A 358 -9.83 -17.32 13.35
C GLN A 358 -8.42 -17.69 12.88
N ALA A 359 -7.39 -17.06 13.45
CA ALA A 359 -5.99 -17.37 13.18
C ALA A 359 -5.65 -18.83 13.48
N ARG A 360 -6.15 -19.37 14.60
CA ARG A 360 -5.99 -20.79 14.93
C ARG A 360 -6.67 -21.71 13.92
N SER A 361 -7.91 -21.40 13.53
CA SER A 361 -8.63 -22.18 12.52
C SER A 361 -7.90 -22.18 11.17
N MET A 362 -7.43 -21.00 10.73
CA MET A 362 -6.63 -20.84 9.52
C MET A 362 -5.31 -21.62 9.59
N GLY A 363 -4.56 -21.49 10.69
CA GLY A 363 -3.29 -22.18 10.87
C GLY A 363 -3.45 -23.69 10.90
N GLN A 364 -4.43 -24.21 11.66
CA GLN A 364 -4.73 -25.63 11.72
C GLN A 364 -5.15 -26.21 10.36
N ALA A 365 -5.96 -25.50 9.60
CA ALA A 365 -6.31 -25.90 8.24
C ALA A 365 -5.11 -25.81 7.29
N GLY A 366 -4.27 -24.77 7.41
CA GLY A 366 -3.03 -24.65 6.66
C GLY A 366 -2.10 -25.86 6.87
N LEU A 367 -1.85 -26.25 8.13
CA LEU A 367 -1.07 -27.46 8.46
C LEU A 367 -1.77 -28.76 8.01
N GLY A 368 -3.11 -28.79 8.05
CA GLY A 368 -3.88 -29.96 7.61
C GLY A 368 -3.71 -30.25 6.11
N ASN A 369 -3.51 -29.20 5.31
CA ASN A 369 -3.40 -29.27 3.85
C ASN A 369 -1.95 -29.19 3.34
N SER A 370 -0.95 -29.07 4.21
CA SER A 370 0.46 -28.97 3.81
C SER A 370 1.37 -29.86 4.66
N ASP A 371 2.66 -29.84 4.36
CA ASP A 371 3.72 -30.51 5.12
C ASP A 371 4.41 -29.56 6.12
N PHE A 372 3.94 -28.32 6.26
CA PHE A 372 4.37 -27.44 7.36
C PHE A 372 4.03 -28.04 8.72
N SER A 373 4.96 -27.90 9.67
CA SER A 373 4.84 -28.50 11.01
C SER A 373 4.19 -27.58 12.05
N SER A 374 4.21 -26.27 11.82
CA SER A 374 3.76 -25.27 12.80
C SER A 374 3.37 -23.95 12.15
N TYR A 375 2.53 -23.19 12.84
CA TYR A 375 2.28 -21.78 12.57
C TYR A 375 2.43 -20.97 13.87
N ILE A 376 2.58 -19.65 13.74
CA ILE A 376 2.64 -18.71 14.85
C ILE A 376 1.59 -17.61 14.70
N ILE A 377 1.20 -17.04 15.83
CA ILE A 377 0.36 -15.84 15.94
C ILE A 377 1.18 -14.76 16.64
N PRO A 378 1.56 -13.65 15.99
CA PRO A 378 2.43 -12.63 16.57
C PRO A 378 2.00 -12.14 17.95
N ALA A 379 0.70 -11.91 18.16
CA ALA A 379 0.13 -11.50 19.45
C ALA A 379 0.45 -12.47 20.62
N LEU A 380 0.69 -13.75 20.32
CA LEU A 380 0.97 -14.80 21.31
C LEU A 380 2.45 -15.17 21.35
N ASP A 381 3.12 -15.18 20.19
CA ASP A 381 4.42 -15.80 20.01
C ASP A 381 5.57 -14.80 19.89
N TYR A 382 5.29 -13.52 19.62
CA TYR A 382 6.29 -12.45 19.52
C TYR A 382 6.24 -11.51 20.73
N LYS A 383 7.40 -10.94 21.06
CA LYS A 383 7.53 -9.95 22.13
C LYS A 383 7.07 -8.56 21.69
N ASN A 384 7.50 -8.10 20.52
CA ASN A 384 7.19 -6.81 19.91
C ASN A 384 7.69 -6.78 18.45
N GLY A 385 7.44 -5.67 17.74
CA GLY A 385 8.02 -5.40 16.41
C GLY A 385 7.21 -5.95 15.24
N TRP A 386 6.04 -6.55 15.49
CA TRP A 386 5.04 -6.89 14.48
C TRP A 386 3.71 -6.22 14.86
N ASP A 387 3.72 -4.90 14.91
CA ASP A 387 2.63 -4.06 15.42
C ASP A 387 1.66 -3.59 14.32
N ASP A 388 0.50 -3.09 14.76
CA ASP A 388 -0.51 -2.44 13.95
C ASP A 388 -0.79 -1.00 14.40
N MET A 389 0.21 -0.31 14.97
CA MET A 389 0.09 1.13 15.20
C MET A 389 -0.08 1.87 13.86
N SER A 390 0.62 1.39 12.84
CA SER A 390 0.42 1.81 11.46
C SER A 390 -0.85 1.19 10.87
N VAL A 391 -1.74 2.03 10.35
CA VAL A 391 -2.96 1.62 9.64
C VAL A 391 -2.71 1.47 8.13
N GLY A 392 -1.46 1.25 7.72
CA GLY A 392 -1.01 1.19 6.32
C GLY A 392 -1.10 -0.15 5.65
N TYR A 393 -1.18 -1.21 6.43
CA TYR A 393 -1.38 -2.55 5.90
C TYR A 393 -2.85 -2.73 5.52
N THR A 394 -3.15 -3.43 4.43
CA THR A 394 -4.53 -3.60 3.98
C THR A 394 -5.45 -4.24 5.03
N PRO A 395 -5.06 -5.31 5.76
CA PRO A 395 -5.91 -5.86 6.81
C PRO A 395 -6.14 -4.88 7.97
N MET A 396 -5.11 -4.13 8.37
CA MET A 396 -5.21 -3.10 9.42
C MET A 396 -6.08 -1.93 8.99
N TYR A 397 -6.04 -1.56 7.72
CA TYR A 397 -6.97 -0.58 7.16
C TYR A 397 -8.41 -1.12 7.19
N ALA A 398 -8.62 -2.39 6.84
CA ALA A 398 -9.94 -3.04 6.94
C ALA A 398 -10.45 -3.14 8.39
N MET A 399 -9.57 -3.31 9.39
CA MET A 399 -9.95 -3.25 10.80
C MET A 399 -10.60 -1.91 11.20
N LEU A 400 -10.21 -0.79 10.58
CA LEU A 400 -10.90 0.50 10.80
C LEU A 400 -12.35 0.49 10.27
N HIS A 401 -12.68 -0.44 9.38
CA HIS A 401 -14.04 -0.72 8.93
C HIS A 401 -14.77 -1.75 9.81
N GLY A 402 -14.15 -2.27 10.88
CA GLY A 402 -14.72 -3.28 11.78
C GLY A 402 -14.49 -4.72 11.32
N SER A 403 -13.51 -4.97 10.44
CA SER A 403 -13.16 -6.32 9.98
C SER A 403 -12.21 -7.04 10.95
N LEU A 404 -12.28 -8.38 10.94
CA LEU A 404 -11.20 -9.26 11.41
C LEU A 404 -10.12 -9.27 10.32
N GLY A 405 -9.09 -8.45 10.48
CA GLY A 405 -8.02 -8.28 9.48
C GLY A 405 -6.83 -9.19 9.74
N HIS A 406 -6.44 -9.98 8.76
CA HIS A 406 -5.31 -10.89 8.88
C HIS A 406 -4.30 -10.68 7.75
N THR A 407 -3.06 -10.34 8.08
CA THR A 407 -1.90 -10.68 7.25
C THR A 407 -1.57 -12.15 7.49
N ILE A 408 -1.44 -12.91 6.41
CA ILE A 408 -1.00 -14.31 6.41
C ILE A 408 0.31 -14.39 5.66
N GLU A 409 1.38 -14.85 6.30
CA GLU A 409 2.69 -15.03 5.68
C GLU A 409 3.03 -16.52 5.63
N ILE A 410 2.98 -17.12 4.43
CA ILE A 410 3.49 -18.49 4.24
C ILE A 410 5.02 -18.46 4.08
N PRO A 411 5.75 -19.51 4.48
CA PRO A 411 7.21 -19.47 4.51
C PRO A 411 7.89 -19.85 3.19
N ALA A 412 7.17 -20.46 2.25
CA ALA A 412 7.78 -21.02 1.05
C ALA A 412 6.97 -20.74 -0.21
N LEU A 413 7.68 -20.29 -1.27
CA LEU A 413 7.13 -20.25 -2.62
C LEU A 413 7.14 -21.66 -3.23
N SER A 414 6.05 -22.42 -3.17
CA SER A 414 6.04 -23.86 -3.50
C SER A 414 4.62 -24.42 -3.67
N GLN A 415 4.49 -25.63 -4.25
CA GLN A 415 3.22 -26.36 -4.28
C GLN A 415 2.65 -26.57 -2.86
N ASP A 416 3.50 -26.91 -1.89
CA ASP A 416 3.07 -27.09 -0.49
C ASP A 416 2.61 -25.77 0.15
N GLY A 417 3.32 -24.67 -0.12
CA GLY A 417 2.91 -23.31 0.24
C GLY A 417 1.54 -22.93 -0.32
N PHE A 418 1.27 -23.28 -1.58
CA PHE A 418 -0.04 -23.09 -2.21
C PHE A 418 -1.14 -23.89 -1.49
N HIS A 419 -0.90 -25.16 -1.17
CA HIS A 419 -1.89 -25.97 -0.44
C HIS A 419 -2.17 -25.41 0.97
N ALA A 420 -1.14 -24.95 1.67
CA ALA A 420 -1.29 -24.28 2.96
C ALA A 420 -2.18 -23.04 2.84
N MET A 421 -1.95 -22.21 1.82
CA MET A 421 -2.73 -20.98 1.58
C MET A 421 -4.20 -21.27 1.22
N VAL A 422 -4.47 -22.33 0.45
CA VAL A 422 -5.85 -22.80 0.23
C VAL A 422 -6.48 -23.27 1.54
N GLY A 423 -5.73 -24.02 2.36
CA GLY A 423 -6.13 -24.44 3.70
C GLY A 423 -6.49 -23.27 4.61
N VAL A 424 -5.68 -22.21 4.62
CA VAL A 424 -5.97 -20.94 5.34
C VAL A 424 -7.33 -20.40 4.94
N GLY A 425 -7.59 -20.27 3.64
CA GLY A 425 -8.86 -19.77 3.15
C GLY A 425 -10.04 -20.60 3.63
N LEU A 426 -9.94 -21.94 3.56
CA LEU A 426 -10.98 -22.86 4.04
C LEU A 426 -11.18 -22.78 5.56
N GLY A 427 -10.09 -22.69 6.33
CA GLY A 427 -10.14 -22.55 7.79
C GLY A 427 -10.77 -21.25 8.25
N ALA A 428 -10.56 -20.15 7.52
CA ALA A 428 -11.25 -18.89 7.78
C ALA A 428 -12.76 -19.00 7.53
N VAL A 429 -13.17 -19.63 6.42
CA VAL A 429 -14.59 -19.83 6.10
C VAL A 429 -15.27 -20.71 7.13
N LEU A 430 -14.61 -21.80 7.55
CA LEU A 430 -15.11 -22.68 8.60
C LEU A 430 -15.36 -21.90 9.90
N PHE A 431 -14.38 -21.10 10.35
CA PHE A 431 -14.49 -20.31 11.57
C PHE A 431 -15.64 -19.29 11.50
N VAL A 432 -15.76 -18.56 10.39
CA VAL A 432 -16.84 -17.57 10.21
C VAL A 432 -18.20 -18.27 10.19
N LYS A 433 -18.32 -19.42 9.53
CA LYS A 433 -19.56 -20.19 9.50
C LYS A 433 -19.99 -20.64 10.90
N GLU A 434 -19.06 -21.18 11.69
CA GLU A 434 -19.35 -21.69 13.04
C GLU A 434 -19.68 -20.59 14.06
N ASN A 435 -19.19 -19.36 13.84
CA ASN A 435 -19.28 -18.28 14.83
C ASN A 435 -20.06 -17.05 14.32
N LYS A 436 -20.76 -17.16 13.17
CA LYS A 436 -21.31 -16.05 12.39
C LYS A 436 -22.04 -14.99 13.23
N ASP A 437 -23.01 -15.40 14.03
CA ASP A 437 -23.86 -14.48 14.80
C ASP A 437 -23.05 -13.69 15.83
N GLN A 438 -22.14 -14.35 16.54
CA GLN A 438 -21.29 -13.70 17.54
C GLN A 438 -20.30 -12.73 16.89
N LEU A 439 -19.69 -13.12 15.77
CA LEU A 439 -18.77 -12.25 15.03
C LEU A 439 -19.48 -11.02 14.47
N TYR A 440 -20.65 -11.20 13.87
CA TYR A 440 -21.42 -10.09 13.32
C TYR A 440 -21.98 -9.17 14.41
N LYS A 441 -22.40 -9.72 15.56
CA LYS A 441 -22.78 -8.92 16.73
C LYS A 441 -21.64 -8.02 17.21
N ASN A 442 -20.41 -8.53 17.27
CA ASN A 442 -19.24 -7.74 17.65
C ASN A 442 -18.95 -6.63 16.64
N GLN A 443 -19.05 -6.89 15.33
CA GLN A 443 -18.92 -5.86 14.31
C GLN A 443 -20.02 -4.78 14.42
N LEU A 444 -21.27 -5.18 14.69
CA LEU A 444 -22.36 -4.24 14.93
C LEU A 444 -22.13 -3.41 16.20
N GLU A 445 -21.54 -3.99 17.24
CA GLU A 445 -21.19 -3.27 18.47
C GLU A 445 -20.13 -2.19 18.21
N ILE A 446 -19.12 -2.46 17.38
CA ILE A 446 -18.16 -1.44 16.91
C ILE A 446 -18.92 -0.26 16.27
N PHE A 447 -19.87 -0.54 15.38
CA PHE A 447 -20.66 0.50 14.73
C PHE A 447 -21.58 1.23 15.70
N ARG A 448 -22.20 0.52 16.66
CA ARG A 448 -23.08 1.10 17.68
C ARG A 448 -22.31 2.04 18.58
N ARG A 449 -21.13 1.64 19.05
CA ARG A 449 -20.23 2.54 19.78
C ARG A 449 -19.98 3.81 18.96
N GLY A 450 -19.65 3.65 17.68
CA GLY A 450 -19.47 4.72 16.70
C GLY A 450 -20.63 5.70 16.63
N VAL A 451 -21.83 5.21 16.28
CA VAL A 451 -23.06 6.00 16.12
C VAL A 451 -23.44 6.72 17.42
N ASN A 452 -23.27 6.07 18.57
CA ASN A 452 -23.66 6.61 19.87
C ASN A 452 -22.54 7.46 20.52
N GLY A 453 -21.37 7.61 19.88
CA GLY A 453 -20.25 8.37 20.43
C GLY A 453 -19.58 7.73 21.66
N ILE A 454 -19.73 6.42 21.85
CA ILE A 454 -19.23 5.72 23.05
C ILE A 454 -17.74 5.43 22.92
N ASP A 455 -16.92 5.95 23.83
CA ASP A 455 -15.51 5.57 24.04
C ASP A 455 -15.42 4.59 25.22
N ASP A 456 -15.63 3.31 24.91
CA ASP A 456 -15.67 2.23 25.90
C ASP A 456 -14.28 2.00 26.51
N ARG A 457 -14.23 1.81 27.83
CA ARG A 457 -13.00 1.58 28.59
C ARG A 457 -12.51 0.14 28.50
N ALA A 458 -13.34 -0.80 28.04
CA ALA A 458 -12.95 -2.19 27.86
C ALA A 458 -11.76 -2.37 26.89
N VAL A 459 -11.59 -1.45 25.93
CA VAL A 459 -10.46 -1.44 25.00
C VAL A 459 -9.12 -1.13 25.67
N ASP A 460 -9.13 -0.36 26.77
CA ASP A 460 -7.91 0.24 27.33
C ASP A 460 -6.91 -0.81 27.83
N LYS A 461 -7.37 -2.02 28.18
CA LYS A 461 -6.50 -3.13 28.62
C LYS A 461 -5.59 -3.68 27.52
N TYR A 462 -5.94 -3.47 26.25
CA TYR A 462 -5.11 -3.89 25.11
C TYR A 462 -4.16 -2.78 24.65
N LEU A 463 -4.46 -1.53 24.99
CA LEU A 463 -3.60 -0.39 24.68
C LEU A 463 -2.55 -0.25 25.79
N VAL A 464 -1.43 -0.95 25.60
CA VAL A 464 -0.34 -1.05 26.57
C VAL A 464 0.89 -0.27 26.13
N ASN A 465 1.72 0.12 27.09
CA ASN A 465 3.07 0.62 26.83
C ASN A 465 4.07 -0.53 26.65
N ALA A 466 5.34 -0.22 26.36
CA ALA A 466 6.39 -1.21 26.14
C ALA A 466 6.68 -2.12 27.37
N SER A 467 6.24 -1.72 28.57
CA SER A 467 6.30 -2.55 29.80
C SER A 467 5.10 -3.49 29.98
N GLY A 468 4.14 -3.48 29.05
CA GLY A 468 2.91 -4.26 29.13
C GLY A 468 1.85 -3.68 30.06
N LYS A 469 2.05 -2.44 30.57
CA LYS A 469 1.07 -1.77 31.43
C LYS A 469 -0.02 -1.13 30.57
N PRO A 470 -1.31 -1.36 30.88
CA PRO A 470 -2.40 -0.64 30.24
C PRO A 470 -2.26 0.87 30.43
N ILE A 471 -2.20 1.60 29.32
CA ILE A 471 -2.20 3.07 29.26
C ILE A 471 -3.52 3.61 28.68
N GLY A 472 -4.27 2.78 27.96
CA GLY A 472 -5.54 3.17 27.36
C GLY A 472 -5.39 4.22 26.26
N ARG A 473 -6.53 4.72 25.78
CA ARG A 473 -6.54 5.84 24.84
C ARG A 473 -6.09 7.14 25.51
N PHE A 474 -5.28 7.93 24.82
CA PHE A 474 -4.81 9.22 25.33
C PHE A 474 -5.89 10.31 25.23
N ARG A 475 -6.66 10.51 26.32
CA ARG A 475 -7.85 11.39 26.35
C ARG A 475 -7.56 12.86 26.65
N LYS A 476 -6.32 13.24 26.97
CA LYS A 476 -5.90 14.62 27.26
C LYS A 476 -6.80 15.34 28.30
N GLY A 477 -7.21 14.62 29.34
CA GLY A 477 -8.11 15.15 30.39
C GLY A 477 -9.59 15.22 30.00
N ASN A 478 -9.97 14.82 28.79
CA ASN A 478 -11.37 14.73 28.37
C ASN A 478 -12.00 13.40 28.79
N ASN A 479 -13.33 13.37 28.87
CA ASN A 479 -14.08 12.14 29.14
C ASN A 479 -14.06 11.16 27.96
N ASN A 480 -13.89 11.65 26.73
CA ASN A 480 -13.95 10.86 25.50
C ASN A 480 -12.68 11.07 24.66
N PHE A 481 -12.08 10.00 24.15
CA PHE A 481 -10.97 10.07 23.20
C PHE A 481 -11.38 10.79 21.91
N PHE A 482 -12.54 10.42 21.36
CA PHE A 482 -13.06 11.01 20.13
C PHE A 482 -13.65 12.39 20.44
N PRO A 483 -13.37 13.42 19.61
CA PRO A 483 -14.11 14.67 19.66
C PRO A 483 -15.52 14.50 19.09
N ASP A 484 -16.38 15.51 19.23
CA ASP A 484 -17.71 15.47 18.62
C ASP A 484 -17.64 15.78 17.12
N TYR A 485 -16.77 16.72 16.75
CA TYR A 485 -16.55 17.13 15.36
C TYR A 485 -15.08 17.43 15.06
N TYR A 486 -14.66 17.10 13.85
CA TYR A 486 -13.59 17.82 13.17
C TYR A 486 -14.18 18.87 12.22
N VAL A 487 -13.66 20.09 12.28
CA VAL A 487 -14.10 21.23 11.47
C VAL A 487 -13.00 21.62 10.51
N ILE A 488 -13.28 21.54 9.20
CA ILE A 488 -12.33 21.86 8.13
C ILE A 488 -12.81 23.15 7.44
N PRO A 489 -12.25 24.33 7.81
CA PRO A 489 -12.59 25.60 7.19
C PRO A 489 -12.15 25.66 5.72
N ILE A 490 -12.78 26.55 4.96
CA ILE A 490 -12.50 26.73 3.52
C ILE A 490 -12.25 28.19 3.11
N ASP A 491 -12.31 29.12 4.05
CA ASP A 491 -11.98 30.51 3.82
C ASP A 491 -10.48 30.76 4.07
N ALA A 492 -9.93 31.73 3.35
CA ALA A 492 -8.49 31.98 3.34
C ALA A 492 -7.95 32.57 4.66
N LYS A 493 -8.81 32.94 5.63
CA LYS A 493 -8.34 33.43 6.95
C LYS A 493 -8.12 32.29 7.94
N GLN A 494 -8.83 31.19 7.79
CA GLN A 494 -8.78 30.04 8.71
C GLN A 494 -8.18 28.78 8.07
N GLN A 495 -7.94 28.77 6.76
CA GLN A 495 -7.44 27.61 6.04
C GLN A 495 -6.14 27.94 5.32
N GLU A 496 -5.05 27.28 5.72
CA GLU A 496 -3.73 27.41 5.14
C GLU A 496 -3.64 26.79 3.74
N ASN A 497 -4.24 25.61 3.55
CA ASN A 497 -4.24 24.91 2.27
C ASN A 497 -5.64 24.44 1.90
N LYS A 498 -6.35 25.31 1.17
CA LYS A 498 -7.72 25.05 0.73
C LYS A 498 -7.82 23.84 -0.20
N LEU A 499 -6.82 23.58 -1.04
CA LEU A 499 -6.87 22.44 -1.96
C LEU A 499 -6.84 21.12 -1.19
N GLU A 500 -5.90 20.99 -0.25
CA GLU A 500 -5.76 19.77 0.56
C GLU A 500 -6.96 19.57 1.48
N ALA A 501 -7.58 20.64 2.00
CA ALA A 501 -8.85 20.55 2.72
C ALA A 501 -9.97 19.87 1.88
N TYR A 502 -10.11 20.22 0.60
CA TYR A 502 -11.09 19.59 -0.28
C TYR A 502 -10.71 18.17 -0.67
N LYS A 503 -9.42 17.89 -0.92
CA LYS A 503 -8.93 16.52 -1.17
C LYS A 503 -9.17 15.62 0.05
N MET A 504 -9.00 16.14 1.26
CA MET A 504 -9.30 15.41 2.49
C MET A 504 -10.80 15.07 2.58
N VAL A 505 -11.69 16.00 2.24
CA VAL A 505 -13.13 15.69 2.21
C VAL A 505 -13.47 14.64 1.15
N GLN A 506 -12.85 14.68 -0.03
CA GLN A 506 -13.00 13.62 -1.03
C GLN A 506 -12.50 12.26 -0.51
N TYR A 507 -11.34 12.25 0.17
CA TYR A 507 -10.80 11.06 0.82
C TYR A 507 -11.79 10.49 1.85
N LEU A 508 -12.31 11.32 2.76
CA LEU A 508 -13.24 10.88 3.80
C LEU A 508 -14.52 10.27 3.20
N LEU A 509 -15.16 10.98 2.28
CA LEU A 509 -16.38 10.53 1.62
C LEU A 509 -16.17 9.20 0.88
N ARG A 510 -15.04 9.08 0.18
CA ARG A 510 -14.66 7.88 -0.55
C ARG A 510 -14.50 6.65 0.34
N ASN A 511 -14.05 6.85 1.58
CA ASN A 511 -13.85 5.80 2.58
C ASN A 511 -15.09 5.59 3.47
N GLY A 512 -16.24 6.12 3.08
CA GLY A 512 -17.52 5.91 3.78
C GLY A 512 -17.72 6.78 5.02
N VAL A 513 -16.83 7.76 5.26
CA VAL A 513 -17.02 8.73 6.34
C VAL A 513 -18.04 9.78 5.91
N LYS A 514 -19.03 10.03 6.76
CA LYS A 514 -20.02 11.09 6.59
C LYS A 514 -19.38 12.45 6.85
N VAL A 515 -19.67 13.37 5.95
CA VAL A 515 -19.26 14.78 6.06
C VAL A 515 -20.48 15.65 5.79
N ASP A 516 -20.66 16.67 6.62
CA ASP A 516 -21.66 17.70 6.46
C ASP A 516 -21.02 19.02 6.05
N LYS A 517 -21.84 19.98 5.61
CA LYS A 517 -21.40 21.30 5.16
C LYS A 517 -22.28 22.38 5.76
N LEU A 518 -21.68 23.43 6.34
CA LEU A 518 -22.43 24.54 6.90
C LEU A 518 -23.24 25.29 5.83
N THR A 519 -24.52 25.51 6.10
CA THR A 519 -25.45 26.26 5.24
C THR A 519 -25.48 27.74 5.58
N ILE A 520 -25.15 28.09 6.82
CA ILE A 520 -25.04 29.47 7.33
C ILE A 520 -23.73 29.67 8.07
N LYS A 521 -23.38 30.92 8.39
CA LYS A 521 -22.28 31.22 9.30
C LYS A 521 -22.65 30.77 10.72
N THR A 522 -21.73 30.15 11.44
CA THR A 522 -21.99 29.61 12.79
C THR A 522 -20.84 29.97 13.72
N LYS A 523 -21.15 30.40 14.95
CA LYS A 523 -20.15 30.72 15.98
C LYS A 523 -20.08 29.58 16.98
N VAL A 524 -18.90 28.98 17.16
CA VAL A 524 -18.65 27.89 18.11
C VAL A 524 -17.35 28.19 18.85
N ASN A 525 -17.35 28.08 20.18
CA ASN A 525 -16.17 28.36 21.04
C ASN A 525 -15.49 29.71 20.74
N GLY A 526 -16.29 30.74 20.44
CA GLY A 526 -15.78 32.08 20.11
C GLY A 526 -15.34 32.26 18.65
N ILE A 527 -15.15 31.19 17.88
CA ILE A 527 -14.69 31.22 16.48
C ILE A 527 -15.92 31.23 15.56
N ILE A 528 -15.89 32.10 14.54
CA ILE A 528 -16.93 32.17 13.50
C ILE A 528 -16.48 31.33 12.31
N TYR A 529 -17.22 30.28 12.01
CA TYR A 529 -17.04 29.45 10.81
C TYR A 529 -17.98 29.94 9.71
N PRO A 530 -17.47 30.25 8.50
CA PRO A 530 -18.31 30.72 7.41
C PRO A 530 -19.12 29.58 6.78
N LYS A 531 -20.19 29.97 6.07
CA LYS A 531 -20.97 29.09 5.20
C LYS A 531 -20.03 28.31 4.27
N GLY A 532 -20.26 27.01 4.17
CA GLY A 532 -19.51 26.10 3.32
C GLY A 532 -18.34 25.39 3.98
N THR A 533 -18.01 25.72 5.23
CA THR A 533 -17.09 24.93 6.08
C THR A 533 -17.58 23.48 6.17
N PHE A 534 -16.64 22.54 6.10
CA PHE A 534 -16.95 21.12 6.22
C PHE A 534 -16.90 20.68 7.68
N ILE A 535 -17.87 19.86 8.06
CA ILE A 535 -18.04 19.34 9.42
C ILE A 535 -18.00 17.82 9.33
N VAL A 536 -17.07 17.19 10.03
CA VAL A 536 -16.95 15.73 10.11
C VAL A 536 -17.46 15.31 11.49
N PRO A 537 -18.72 14.86 11.61
CA PRO A 537 -19.26 14.36 12.88
C PRO A 537 -18.60 13.05 13.27
N LEU A 538 -18.25 12.82 14.53
CA LEU A 538 -17.66 11.54 14.98
C LEU A 538 -18.70 10.58 15.56
N LYS A 539 -19.95 11.02 15.75
CA LYS A 539 -21.11 10.14 15.99
C LYS A 539 -21.53 9.45 14.69
N GLN A 540 -20.73 8.49 14.25
CA GLN A 540 -20.97 7.66 13.06
C GLN A 540 -20.20 6.33 13.14
N ALA A 541 -20.70 5.30 12.46
CA ALA A 541 -20.07 3.97 12.45
C ALA A 541 -18.61 3.98 11.95
N LYS A 542 -18.25 4.92 11.06
CA LYS A 542 -16.90 5.03 10.47
C LYS A 542 -15.97 6.02 11.20
N ARG A 543 -16.24 6.34 12.47
CA ARG A 543 -15.45 7.30 13.26
C ARG A 543 -13.98 6.92 13.41
N GLY A 544 -13.65 5.63 13.46
CA GLY A 544 -12.28 5.14 13.65
C GLY A 544 -11.39 5.56 12.48
N ILE A 545 -11.91 5.48 11.25
CA ILE A 545 -11.24 5.98 10.05
C ILE A 545 -11.06 7.50 10.13
N ALA A 546 -12.13 8.24 10.40
CA ALA A 546 -12.07 9.70 10.46
C ALA A 546 -11.02 10.20 11.46
N ASN A 547 -11.01 9.62 12.67
CA ASN A 547 -10.10 10.00 13.73
C ASN A 547 -8.66 9.55 13.46
N ALA A 548 -8.44 8.32 12.97
CA ALA A 548 -7.10 7.83 12.61
C ALA A 548 -6.39 8.72 11.59
N MET A 549 -7.13 9.36 10.68
CA MET A 549 -6.54 10.26 9.68
C MET A 549 -6.32 11.70 10.17
N LEU A 550 -7.17 12.19 11.09
CA LEU A 550 -7.25 13.61 11.45
C LEU A 550 -6.67 13.95 12.83
N TYR A 551 -6.58 12.99 13.74
CA TYR A 551 -6.00 13.22 15.06
C TYR A 551 -4.49 13.49 14.99
N LYS A 552 -3.93 13.97 16.09
CA LYS A 552 -2.51 14.37 16.13
C LYS A 552 -1.52 13.22 16.06
N GLY A 553 -1.94 11.98 16.33
CA GLY A 553 -1.03 10.85 16.54
C GLY A 553 -0.65 10.69 18.01
N ASP A 554 0.00 9.57 18.31
CA ASP A 554 0.58 9.26 19.62
C ASP A 554 2.11 9.19 19.53
N ASP A 555 2.77 9.43 20.66
CA ASP A 555 4.18 9.13 20.85
C ASP A 555 4.31 7.68 21.37
N VAL A 556 4.92 6.82 20.56
CA VAL A 556 5.18 5.40 20.88
C VAL A 556 6.68 5.13 21.02
N SER A 557 7.47 6.16 21.34
CA SER A 557 8.94 6.09 21.41
C SER A 557 9.48 5.30 22.60
N ASP A 558 8.63 4.81 23.51
CA ASP A 558 9.02 3.87 24.56
C ASP A 558 9.27 2.44 24.03
N TRP A 559 8.75 2.12 22.84
CA TRP A 559 8.95 0.84 22.19
C TRP A 559 10.34 0.72 21.55
N GLY A 560 11.01 -0.41 21.78
CA GLY A 560 12.35 -0.68 21.21
C GLY A 560 12.36 -1.09 19.74
N ALA A 561 11.22 -1.49 19.19
CA ALA A 561 11.08 -1.90 17.79
C ALA A 561 9.65 -1.65 17.31
N MET A 562 9.54 -1.15 16.08
CA MET A 562 8.29 -1.04 15.32
C MET A 562 8.49 -1.68 13.95
N TYR A 563 7.41 -2.22 13.40
CA TYR A 563 7.46 -2.84 12.07
C TYR A 563 7.60 -1.78 10.97
N ASP A 564 7.00 -0.60 11.15
CA ASP A 564 7.07 0.50 10.19
C ASP A 564 6.69 1.86 10.79
N THR A 565 6.77 2.92 9.98
CA THR A 565 6.33 4.28 10.33
C THR A 565 4.88 4.33 10.80
N THR A 566 4.62 5.13 11.83
CA THR A 566 3.38 5.16 12.60
C THR A 566 2.56 6.42 12.37
N VAL A 567 3.17 7.49 11.85
CA VAL A 567 2.48 8.78 11.68
C VAL A 567 1.56 8.78 10.47
N VAL A 568 0.29 9.15 10.70
CA VAL A 568 -0.73 9.34 9.65
C VAL A 568 -1.10 10.81 9.45
N ASN A 569 -1.47 11.51 10.53
CA ASN A 569 -1.87 12.93 10.65
C ASN A 569 -1.87 13.72 9.32
N PHE A 570 -2.97 13.61 8.57
CA PHE A 570 -3.17 14.31 7.31
C PHE A 570 -3.08 15.83 7.43
N PRO A 571 -3.69 16.49 8.45
CA PRO A 571 -3.66 17.94 8.58
C PRO A 571 -2.24 18.51 8.52
N ASP A 572 -1.32 17.99 9.33
CA ASP A 572 0.04 18.53 9.41
C ASP A 572 0.89 18.10 8.20
N LEU A 573 0.75 16.86 7.73
CA LEU A 573 1.54 16.32 6.61
C LEU A 573 1.12 16.85 5.24
N ARG A 574 -0.13 17.32 5.11
CA ARG A 574 -0.67 17.92 3.87
C ARG A 574 -0.89 19.44 4.02
N GLY A 575 -0.71 19.99 5.22
CA GLY A 575 -0.66 21.43 5.49
C GLY A 575 -2.02 22.11 5.48
N PHE A 576 -3.09 21.43 5.89
CA PHE A 576 -4.43 22.03 6.00
C PHE A 576 -4.89 22.11 7.45
N THR A 577 -5.64 23.16 7.76
CA THR A 577 -6.15 23.43 9.09
C THR A 577 -7.38 22.56 9.39
N VAL A 578 -7.40 21.96 10.58
CA VAL A 578 -8.57 21.30 11.17
C VAL A 578 -8.73 21.74 12.61
N PHE A 579 -9.96 21.95 13.07
CA PHE A 579 -10.27 22.21 14.47
C PHE A 579 -11.02 21.04 15.10
N GLU A 580 -10.63 20.69 16.31
CA GLU A 580 -11.32 19.72 17.15
C GLU A 580 -12.39 20.44 17.99
N ILE A 581 -13.64 19.98 17.92
CA ILE A 581 -14.76 20.54 18.69
C ILE A 581 -15.34 19.45 19.61
N ARG A 582 -15.47 19.79 20.89
CA ARG A 582 -16.04 18.95 21.97
C ARG A 582 -17.33 19.58 22.51
N ASN A 583 -18.28 19.77 21.60
CA ASN A 583 -19.64 20.20 21.91
C ASN A 583 -20.56 19.53 20.91
N GLU A 584 -21.35 18.54 21.37
CA GLU A 584 -22.26 17.73 20.55
C GLU A 584 -23.27 18.56 19.74
N ASP A 585 -23.70 19.72 20.25
CA ASP A 585 -24.73 20.56 19.63
C ASP A 585 -24.16 21.70 18.78
N ALA A 586 -22.83 21.76 18.60
CA ALA A 586 -22.14 22.90 17.99
C ALA A 586 -22.68 23.30 16.60
N PHE A 587 -23.21 22.36 15.81
CA PHE A 587 -23.60 22.59 14.42
C PHE A 587 -25.02 22.11 14.07
N ASN A 588 -25.80 21.64 15.05
CA ASN A 588 -27.11 21.07 14.81
C ASN A 588 -28.03 22.08 14.09
N GLN A 589 -28.75 21.59 13.07
CA GLN A 589 -29.66 22.34 12.17
C GLN A 589 -29.00 23.31 11.16
N ASN A 590 -27.70 23.59 11.26
CA ASN A 590 -26.99 24.52 10.37
C ASN A 590 -26.15 23.85 9.29
N VAL A 591 -26.33 22.54 9.11
CA VAL A 591 -25.54 21.71 8.21
C VAL A 591 -26.41 20.91 7.24
N ILE A 592 -25.83 20.56 6.09
CA ILE A 592 -26.39 19.59 5.15
C ILE A 592 -25.39 18.47 4.90
N ARG A 593 -25.86 17.22 4.85
CA ARG A 593 -25.06 16.05 4.46
C ARG A 593 -24.64 16.16 3.00
N ILE A 594 -23.35 15.98 2.73
CA ILE A 594 -22.83 15.91 1.36
C ILE A 594 -22.43 14.47 1.01
N LYS A 595 -22.55 14.13 -0.28
CA LYS A 595 -22.13 12.82 -0.84
C LYS A 595 -20.87 12.91 -1.69
N ASN A 596 -20.57 14.10 -2.20
CA ASN A 596 -19.38 14.40 -2.99
C ASN A 596 -19.01 15.88 -2.81
N THR A 597 -17.80 16.22 -3.24
CA THR A 597 -17.36 17.61 -3.39
C THR A 597 -16.42 17.69 -4.60
N GLY A 598 -16.55 18.74 -5.41
CA GLY A 598 -15.60 19.04 -6.47
C GLY A 598 -14.35 19.73 -5.90
N LEU A 599 -13.22 19.63 -6.58
CA LEU A 599 -12.03 20.41 -6.22
C LEU A 599 -12.25 21.89 -6.55
N PRO A 600 -11.74 22.83 -5.73
CA PRO A 600 -11.82 24.25 -6.04
C PRO A 600 -10.94 24.57 -7.25
N LYS A 601 -11.29 25.63 -7.99
CA LYS A 601 -10.48 26.17 -9.08
C LYS A 601 -9.92 27.55 -8.72
N GLY A 602 -8.80 27.92 -9.32
CA GLY A 602 -8.26 29.28 -9.22
C GLY A 602 -9.20 30.32 -9.83
N LYS A 603 -9.15 31.56 -9.33
CA LYS A 603 -9.96 32.67 -9.84
C LYS A 603 -9.09 33.67 -10.60
N ILE A 604 -9.51 34.02 -11.81
CA ILE A 604 -8.81 34.99 -12.66
C ILE A 604 -9.58 36.31 -12.68
N LYS A 605 -8.85 37.41 -12.51
CA LYS A 605 -9.37 38.78 -12.61
C LYS A 605 -8.89 39.40 -13.91
N THR A 606 -9.73 39.33 -14.94
CA THR A 606 -9.37 39.65 -16.33
C THR A 606 -8.86 41.07 -16.55
N LYS A 607 -9.22 42.04 -15.71
CA LYS A 607 -8.76 43.44 -15.80
C LYS A 607 -7.38 43.69 -15.15
N ALA A 608 -6.83 42.75 -14.40
CA ALA A 608 -5.49 42.91 -13.82
C ALA A 608 -4.43 42.75 -14.91
N LEU A 609 -3.27 43.39 -14.74
CA LEU A 609 -2.11 43.15 -15.63
C LEU A 609 -1.35 41.89 -15.21
N TYR A 610 -1.20 41.71 -13.89
CA TYR A 610 -0.50 40.57 -13.30
C TYR A 610 -1.29 39.94 -12.16
N HIS A 611 -1.04 38.65 -11.96
CA HIS A 611 -1.48 37.86 -10.82
C HIS A 611 -0.28 37.47 -9.97
N VAL A 612 -0.41 37.66 -8.65
CA VAL A 612 0.55 37.21 -7.65
C VAL A 612 0.00 35.90 -7.09
N LEU A 613 0.52 34.78 -7.57
CA LEU A 613 0.17 33.44 -7.10
C LEU A 613 0.92 33.16 -5.79
N THR A 614 0.19 32.81 -4.74
CA THR A 614 0.78 32.55 -3.43
C THR A 614 1.44 31.18 -3.40
N ASN A 615 2.62 31.08 -2.80
CA ASN A 615 3.33 29.81 -2.67
C ASN A 615 2.76 28.94 -1.54
N THR A 616 1.49 28.53 -1.63
CA THR A 616 0.73 27.90 -0.53
C THR A 616 0.30 26.47 -0.83
N ASP A 617 0.29 26.06 -2.10
CA ASP A 617 -0.20 24.76 -2.53
C ASP A 617 0.60 24.19 -3.71
N ASN A 618 0.54 22.87 -3.86
CA ASN A 618 1.33 22.16 -4.87
C ASN A 618 0.81 22.38 -6.29
N ASP A 619 -0.47 22.68 -6.49
CA ASP A 619 -1.02 22.99 -7.82
C ASP A 619 -0.45 24.30 -8.36
N THR A 620 -0.19 25.28 -7.49
CA THR A 620 0.52 26.51 -7.86
C THR A 620 1.92 26.21 -8.40
N ILE A 621 2.66 25.28 -7.78
CA ILE A 621 3.97 24.83 -8.29
C ILE A 621 3.83 24.14 -9.65
N LYS A 622 2.86 23.23 -9.79
CA LYS A 622 2.57 22.55 -11.07
C LYS A 622 2.25 23.57 -12.17
N LEU A 623 1.45 24.59 -11.86
CA LEU A 623 1.10 25.67 -12.77
C LEU A 623 2.32 26.53 -13.14
N VAL A 624 3.20 26.85 -12.19
CA VAL A 624 4.47 27.55 -12.47
C VAL A 624 5.34 26.75 -13.44
N ASN A 625 5.52 25.45 -13.19
CA ASN A 625 6.26 24.58 -14.12
C ASN A 625 5.59 24.50 -15.50
N TYR A 626 4.25 24.51 -15.53
CA TYR A 626 3.49 24.54 -16.78
C TYR A 626 3.69 25.85 -17.55
N PHE A 627 3.75 27.00 -16.88
CA PHE A 627 4.10 28.28 -17.52
C PHE A 627 5.51 28.26 -18.11
N LEU A 628 6.50 27.83 -17.32
CA LEU A 628 7.90 27.80 -17.74
C LEU A 628 8.10 26.86 -18.95
N LYS A 629 7.44 25.70 -18.95
CA LYS A 629 7.47 24.75 -20.09
C LYS A 629 6.95 25.38 -21.39
N ASN A 630 6.01 26.32 -21.30
CA ASN A 630 5.41 27.01 -22.45
C ASN A 630 6.06 28.38 -22.74
N GLY A 631 7.22 28.68 -22.14
CA GLY A 631 7.94 29.94 -22.35
C GLY A 631 7.22 31.18 -21.80
N ALA A 632 6.22 31.01 -20.93
CA ALA A 632 5.51 32.12 -20.32
C ALA A 632 6.35 32.80 -19.23
N PHE A 633 6.05 34.07 -18.97
CA PHE A 633 6.75 34.83 -17.93
C PHE A 633 6.31 34.39 -16.54
N VAL A 634 7.29 34.06 -15.69
CA VAL A 634 7.11 33.87 -14.25
C VAL A 634 8.20 34.64 -13.51
N GLY A 635 7.80 35.66 -12.74
CA GLY A 635 8.67 36.32 -11.77
C GLY A 635 8.53 35.68 -10.39
N LYS A 636 9.61 35.60 -9.62
CA LYS A 636 9.60 35.26 -8.19
C LYS A 636 9.94 36.50 -7.38
N ALA A 637 9.11 36.84 -6.40
CA ALA A 637 9.33 38.01 -5.55
C ALA A 637 10.52 37.80 -4.61
N LEU A 638 11.43 38.77 -4.54
CA LEU A 638 12.64 38.70 -3.68
C LEU A 638 12.44 39.35 -2.31
N GLU A 639 11.37 40.10 -2.14
CA GLU A 639 11.04 40.85 -0.93
C GLU A 639 9.54 40.85 -0.67
N THR A 640 9.15 41.09 0.58
CA THR A 640 7.75 41.26 0.97
C THR A 640 7.40 42.74 0.93
N ARG A 641 6.36 43.11 0.18
CA ARG A 641 5.82 44.48 0.15
C ARG A 641 4.32 44.47 -0.16
N GLY A 642 3.54 45.07 0.73
CA GLY A 642 2.09 45.17 0.58
C GLY A 642 1.43 43.79 0.45
N ILE A 643 0.83 43.52 -0.69
CA ILE A 643 0.11 42.26 -0.98
C ILE A 643 1.03 41.15 -1.53
N ILE A 644 2.33 41.39 -1.67
CA ILE A 644 3.28 40.43 -2.26
C ILE A 644 4.21 39.95 -1.16
N ASN A 645 4.31 38.64 -0.98
CA ASN A 645 5.26 38.04 -0.07
C ASN A 645 6.52 37.58 -0.80
N LYS A 646 7.66 37.59 -0.11
CA LYS A 646 8.90 36.95 -0.60
C LYS A 646 8.60 35.50 -1.02
N GLY A 647 9.01 35.15 -2.22
CA GLY A 647 8.81 33.83 -2.82
C GLY A 647 7.49 33.62 -3.56
N ASP A 648 6.54 34.57 -3.51
CA ASP A 648 5.33 34.51 -4.35
C ASP A 648 5.70 34.59 -5.84
N PHE A 649 4.87 33.97 -6.68
CA PHE A 649 5.06 33.95 -8.14
C PHE A 649 4.21 35.02 -8.81
N ILE A 650 4.75 35.71 -9.82
CA ILE A 650 4.09 36.81 -10.53
C ILE A 650 3.98 36.42 -12.00
N VAL A 651 2.75 36.33 -12.49
CA VAL A 651 2.43 35.89 -13.85
C VAL A 651 1.55 36.89 -14.56
N LYS A 652 1.56 36.89 -15.91
CA LYS A 652 0.69 37.76 -16.70
C LYS A 652 -0.72 37.20 -16.75
N THR A 653 -1.72 38.07 -16.67
CA THR A 653 -3.14 37.66 -16.76
C THR A 653 -3.44 36.86 -18.03
N LYS A 654 -2.87 37.26 -19.17
CA LYS A 654 -3.08 36.56 -20.45
C LYS A 654 -2.65 35.08 -20.40
N ASP A 655 -1.49 34.80 -19.80
CA ASP A 655 -0.94 33.46 -19.74
C ASP A 655 -1.77 32.62 -18.76
N LEU A 656 -2.17 33.23 -17.64
CA LEU A 656 -3.06 32.59 -16.66
C LEU A 656 -4.43 32.24 -17.24
N GLN A 657 -4.99 33.06 -18.14
CA GLN A 657 -6.22 32.72 -18.87
C GLN A 657 -6.04 31.52 -19.79
N THR A 658 -4.89 31.40 -20.46
CA THR A 658 -4.61 30.28 -21.37
C THR A 658 -4.33 28.98 -20.63
N TYR A 659 -3.64 29.05 -19.48
CA TYR A 659 -3.05 27.86 -18.86
C TYR A 659 -3.60 27.51 -17.47
N GLY A 660 -4.34 28.42 -16.83
CA GLY A 660 -4.76 28.27 -15.43
C GLY A 660 -6.04 27.46 -15.19
N GLU A 661 -6.82 27.11 -16.22
CA GLU A 661 -8.18 26.55 -16.05
C GLU A 661 -8.23 25.24 -15.26
N ASN A 662 -7.19 24.41 -15.38
CA ASN A 662 -7.12 23.08 -14.77
C ASN A 662 -6.40 23.06 -13.41
N PHE A 663 -6.02 24.22 -12.89
CA PHE A 663 -5.24 24.32 -11.66
C PHE A 663 -6.02 25.05 -10.57
N PHE A 664 -5.85 24.61 -9.34
CA PHE A 664 -6.11 25.47 -8.20
C PHE A 664 -4.93 26.40 -7.96
N PHE A 665 -5.22 27.64 -7.59
CA PHE A 665 -4.23 28.59 -7.11
C PHE A 665 -4.95 29.68 -6.33
N THR A 666 -4.25 30.25 -5.34
CA THR A 666 -4.67 31.48 -4.68
C THR A 666 -3.89 32.65 -5.26
N ALA A 667 -4.61 33.69 -5.68
CA ALA A 667 -3.99 34.83 -6.35
C ALA A 667 -4.46 36.17 -5.79
N ARG A 668 -3.52 37.13 -5.78
CA ARG A 668 -3.77 38.56 -5.60
C ARG A 668 -3.48 39.27 -6.93
N TYR A 669 -3.89 40.53 -7.06
CA TYR A 669 -3.94 41.21 -8.37
C TYR A 669 -3.16 42.51 -8.38
N ILE A 670 -2.45 42.77 -9.48
CA ILE A 670 -1.74 44.03 -9.73
C ILE A 670 -2.29 44.64 -11.02
N TYR A 671 -2.74 45.90 -10.95
CA TYR A 671 -3.30 46.64 -12.10
C TYR A 671 -2.28 47.57 -12.77
N THR A 672 -1.10 47.71 -12.18
CA THR A 672 -0.03 48.61 -12.61
C THR A 672 1.29 47.84 -12.76
N ALA A 673 2.44 48.53 -12.72
CA ALA A 673 3.75 47.90 -12.69
C ALA A 673 3.98 47.09 -11.41
N ILE A 674 4.85 46.07 -11.50
CA ILE A 674 5.21 45.20 -10.38
C ILE A 674 5.96 46.04 -9.31
N PRO A 675 5.47 46.13 -8.06
CA PRO A 675 5.99 47.07 -7.07
C PRO A 675 7.16 46.53 -6.21
N VAL A 676 7.74 45.40 -6.59
CA VAL A 676 8.82 44.70 -5.85
C VAL A 676 9.94 44.24 -6.79
N LYS A 677 11.12 44.03 -6.22
CA LYS A 677 12.20 43.31 -6.89
C LYS A 677 11.76 41.88 -7.20
N THR A 678 11.98 41.47 -8.44
CA THR A 678 11.67 40.12 -8.92
C THR A 678 12.87 39.52 -9.61
N MET A 679 12.97 38.20 -9.53
CA MET A 679 13.83 37.39 -10.38
C MET A 679 12.95 36.67 -11.39
N GLN A 680 13.29 36.72 -12.68
CA GLN A 680 12.60 35.91 -13.66
C GLN A 680 13.06 34.46 -13.53
N LEU A 681 12.11 33.54 -13.34
CA LEU A 681 12.39 32.12 -13.30
C LEU A 681 12.65 31.57 -14.70
N LYS A 682 13.55 30.59 -14.76
CA LYS A 682 13.78 29.72 -15.90
C LYS A 682 13.50 28.29 -15.48
N GLN A 683 13.17 27.41 -16.43
CA GLN A 683 12.97 26.00 -16.11
C GLN A 683 14.33 25.35 -15.81
N PRO A 684 14.57 24.88 -14.57
CA PRO A 684 15.83 24.22 -14.25
C PRO A 684 15.84 22.79 -14.80
N LYS A 685 17.01 22.31 -15.19
CA LYS A 685 17.26 20.91 -15.49
C LYS A 685 17.49 20.16 -14.19
N VAL A 686 16.60 19.23 -13.85
CA VAL A 686 16.62 18.53 -12.56
C VAL A 686 17.13 17.12 -12.75
N ALA A 687 18.10 16.67 -11.96
CA ALA A 687 18.39 15.25 -11.78
C ALA A 687 17.87 14.79 -10.42
N VAL A 688 17.22 13.63 -10.38
CA VAL A 688 16.81 12.97 -9.13
C VAL A 688 17.62 11.70 -8.94
N THR A 689 18.08 11.46 -7.73
CA THR A 689 18.85 10.26 -7.37
C THR A 689 18.36 9.68 -6.06
N GLY A 690 18.08 8.38 -6.03
CA GLY A 690 17.61 7.68 -4.84
C GLY A 690 16.22 7.07 -5.04
N SER A 691 15.29 7.34 -4.13
CA SER A 691 14.02 6.60 -4.06
C SER A 691 13.07 6.92 -5.21
N ASP A 692 12.25 5.93 -5.58
CA ASP A 692 11.15 6.11 -6.53
C ASP A 692 10.11 7.11 -6.01
N GLN A 693 10.00 7.28 -4.69
CA GLN A 693 9.06 8.22 -4.06
C GLN A 693 9.50 9.67 -4.33
N LEU A 694 10.78 10.00 -4.15
CA LEU A 694 11.33 11.31 -4.50
C LEU A 694 11.18 11.58 -6.01
N LYS A 695 11.49 10.59 -6.83
CA LYS A 695 11.31 10.67 -8.29
C LYS A 695 9.87 10.98 -8.68
N PHE A 696 8.92 10.23 -8.12
CA PHE A 696 7.49 10.43 -8.31
C PHE A 696 7.07 11.84 -7.87
N THR A 697 7.47 12.29 -6.68
CA THR A 697 7.16 13.63 -6.16
C THR A 697 7.66 14.75 -7.09
N VAL A 698 8.90 14.68 -7.55
CA VAL A 698 9.49 15.69 -8.44
C VAL A 698 8.77 15.72 -9.80
N GLN A 699 8.41 14.56 -10.34
CA GLN A 699 7.60 14.46 -11.55
C GLN A 699 6.20 15.02 -11.36
N GLU A 700 5.56 14.70 -10.23
CA GLU A 700 4.22 15.19 -9.87
C GLU A 700 4.15 16.72 -9.79
N LEU A 701 5.23 17.37 -9.33
CA LEU A 701 5.37 18.82 -9.29
C LEU A 701 5.59 19.46 -10.68
N GLY A 702 5.74 18.65 -11.73
CA GLY A 702 5.87 19.10 -13.12
C GLY A 702 7.30 19.33 -13.61
N PHE A 703 8.31 18.91 -12.84
CA PHE A 703 9.71 19.02 -13.26
C PHE A 703 10.09 17.91 -14.24
N LYS A 704 10.89 18.27 -15.25
CA LYS A 704 11.49 17.31 -16.17
C LYS A 704 12.83 16.84 -15.64
N MET A 705 13.06 15.53 -15.71
CA MET A 705 14.29 14.93 -15.23
C MET A 705 15.32 14.75 -16.34
N VAL A 706 16.59 15.01 -16.02
CA VAL A 706 17.77 14.78 -16.85
C VAL A 706 18.80 13.95 -16.07
N LYS A 707 19.91 13.57 -16.72
CA LYS A 707 21.04 12.92 -16.05
C LYS A 707 21.79 13.94 -15.19
N GLN A 708 22.48 13.46 -14.13
CA GLN A 708 23.26 14.32 -13.23
C GLN A 708 24.27 15.21 -13.98
N ALA A 709 24.88 14.72 -15.06
CA ALA A 709 25.85 15.48 -15.85
C ALA A 709 25.24 16.75 -16.48
N ASP A 710 23.97 16.66 -16.92
CA ASP A 710 23.26 17.70 -17.67
C ASP A 710 22.39 18.61 -16.79
N ALA A 711 22.29 18.32 -15.49
CA ALA A 711 21.43 19.02 -14.56
C ALA A 711 22.01 20.36 -14.09
N ASP A 712 21.12 21.29 -13.74
CA ASP A 712 21.44 22.50 -12.97
C ASP A 712 21.33 22.22 -11.47
N VAL A 713 20.40 21.33 -11.09
CA VAL A 713 20.15 20.89 -9.72
C VAL A 713 20.06 19.36 -9.61
N ILE A 714 20.74 18.80 -8.61
CA ILE A 714 20.68 17.39 -8.25
C ILE A 714 19.90 17.29 -6.93
N VAL A 715 18.74 16.64 -6.95
CA VAL A 715 17.94 16.34 -5.76
C VAL A 715 18.18 14.89 -5.38
N SER A 716 18.56 14.65 -4.13
CA SER A 716 18.97 13.32 -3.66
C SER A 716 18.47 13.00 -2.28
N ASP A 717 17.88 11.82 -2.13
CA ASP A 717 17.62 11.17 -0.83
C ASP A 717 18.47 9.90 -0.64
N SER A 718 19.56 9.76 -1.40
CA SER A 718 20.43 8.59 -1.36
C SER A 718 21.92 8.95 -1.43
N SER A 719 22.78 7.94 -1.28
CA SER A 719 24.22 8.10 -1.47
C SER A 719 24.66 8.17 -2.93
N SER A 720 23.74 8.08 -3.91
CA SER A 720 24.04 7.98 -5.36
C SER A 720 24.40 9.33 -6.02
N ILE A 721 25.17 10.16 -5.33
CA ILE A 721 25.64 11.47 -5.79
C ILE A 721 26.98 11.29 -6.53
N ILE A 722 27.08 11.76 -7.78
CA ILE A 722 28.33 11.74 -8.55
C ILE A 722 29.10 13.02 -8.30
N THR A 723 30.13 12.96 -7.45
CA THR A 723 30.89 14.15 -6.99
C THR A 723 31.48 14.98 -8.14
N SER A 724 31.95 14.35 -9.21
CA SER A 724 32.51 15.06 -10.38
C SER A 724 31.47 15.91 -11.12
N ASN A 725 30.17 15.68 -10.90
CA ASN A 725 29.10 16.44 -11.52
C ASN A 725 28.70 17.69 -10.72
N LEU A 726 29.16 17.86 -9.47
CA LEU A 726 28.69 18.92 -8.56
C LEU A 726 29.18 20.35 -8.87
N PRO A 727 30.41 20.60 -9.37
CA PRO A 727 30.88 21.96 -9.57
C PRO A 727 29.94 22.78 -10.48
N GLY A 728 29.52 23.96 -10.01
CA GLY A 728 28.62 24.85 -10.74
C GLY A 728 27.12 24.51 -10.62
N LYS A 729 26.73 23.58 -9.74
CA LYS A 729 25.34 23.13 -9.57
C LYS A 729 24.84 23.28 -8.14
N THR A 730 23.54 23.13 -7.98
CA THR A 730 22.90 23.00 -6.67
C THR A 730 22.70 21.51 -6.31
N LEU A 731 23.11 21.11 -5.11
CA LEU A 731 22.79 19.83 -4.51
C LEU A 731 21.73 20.02 -3.43
N VAL A 732 20.55 19.44 -3.63
CA VAL A 732 19.48 19.34 -2.63
C VAL A 732 19.56 17.96 -2.00
N GLY A 733 20.16 17.87 -0.81
CA GLY A 733 20.26 16.63 -0.03
C GLY A 733 19.11 16.50 0.97
N ILE A 734 18.47 15.34 1.00
CA ILE A 734 17.28 15.05 1.81
C ILE A 734 17.53 13.78 2.64
N GLY A 735 17.30 13.84 3.94
CA GLY A 735 17.39 12.68 4.82
C GLY A 735 18.78 12.08 4.97
N LEU A 736 18.85 10.90 5.59
CA LEU A 736 20.08 10.34 6.14
C LEU A 736 21.13 10.02 5.09
N ASP A 737 20.77 9.26 4.06
CA ASP A 737 21.75 8.71 3.12
C ASP A 737 22.45 9.79 2.29
N ALA A 738 21.70 10.82 1.87
CA ALA A 738 22.27 11.94 1.12
C ALA A 738 23.19 12.79 1.99
N LEU A 739 22.76 13.18 3.20
CA LEU A 739 23.58 14.01 4.09
C LEU A 739 24.80 13.25 4.62
N LYS A 740 24.66 11.95 4.88
CA LYS A 740 25.80 11.08 5.22
C LYS A 740 26.80 11.02 4.07
N ALA A 741 26.36 10.94 2.82
CA ALA A 741 27.26 10.98 1.67
C ALA A 741 28.00 12.32 1.54
N VAL A 742 27.35 13.46 1.85
CA VAL A 742 28.02 14.78 1.90
C VAL A 742 29.12 14.79 2.97
N LYS A 743 28.81 14.31 4.17
CA LYS A 743 29.76 14.23 5.30
C LYS A 743 30.93 13.27 5.00
N ASP A 744 30.63 12.01 4.71
CA ASP A 744 31.64 10.93 4.64
C ASP A 744 32.62 11.13 3.48
N ARG A 745 32.20 11.83 2.41
CA ARG A 745 33.04 12.16 1.26
C ARG A 745 33.71 13.54 1.38
N GLY A 746 33.50 14.26 2.50
CA GLY A 746 34.08 15.58 2.74
C GLY A 746 33.65 16.63 1.72
N LEU A 747 32.42 16.54 1.18
CA LEU A 747 31.94 17.46 0.14
C LEU A 747 31.74 18.89 0.66
N LEU A 748 31.45 19.01 1.95
CA LEU A 748 31.20 20.27 2.64
C LEU A 748 32.00 20.32 3.96
N PRO A 749 33.19 20.92 3.99
CA PRO A 749 34.01 20.99 5.21
C PRO A 749 33.31 21.73 6.35
N GLY A 750 33.41 21.19 7.58
CA GLY A 750 32.74 21.76 8.77
C GLY A 750 31.28 21.31 8.96
N PHE A 751 30.72 20.55 8.02
CA PHE A 751 29.40 19.94 8.14
C PHE A 751 29.46 18.60 8.90
N ASN A 752 28.56 18.41 9.86
CA ASN A 752 28.42 17.14 10.58
C ASN A 752 26.95 16.86 10.95
N ILE A 753 26.63 15.57 11.04
CA ILE A 753 25.32 15.05 11.39
C ILE A 753 25.42 14.04 12.53
N ASN A 754 24.32 13.85 13.24
CA ASN A 754 24.12 12.73 14.16
C ASN A 754 22.69 12.21 13.99
N TYR A 755 22.45 10.97 14.41
CA TYR A 755 21.16 10.31 14.29
C TYR A 755 21.04 9.18 15.32
N THR A 756 19.81 8.78 15.64
CA THR A 756 19.59 7.59 16.47
C THR A 756 19.51 6.33 15.61
N LYS A 757 18.51 6.24 14.73
CA LYS A 757 18.34 5.11 13.81
C LYS A 757 17.52 5.54 12.59
N ASN A 758 17.89 5.02 11.41
CA ASN A 758 17.06 5.15 10.23
C ASN A 758 15.73 4.40 10.41
N GLY A 759 14.62 4.99 9.99
CA GLY A 759 13.27 4.47 10.23
C GLY A 759 12.61 4.98 11.51
N HIS A 760 13.33 5.72 12.37
CA HIS A 760 12.66 6.48 13.43
C HIS A 760 11.89 7.64 12.82
N ASP A 761 10.58 7.63 13.01
CA ASP A 761 9.65 8.57 12.41
C ASP A 761 9.00 9.49 13.43
N GLY A 762 8.62 10.69 12.98
CA GLY A 762 7.81 11.55 13.83
C GLY A 762 7.56 12.94 13.32
N LEU A 763 6.51 13.53 13.87
CA LEU A 763 6.16 14.94 13.73
C LEU A 763 6.90 15.75 14.78
N VAL A 764 7.55 16.81 14.33
CA VAL A 764 8.34 17.71 15.18
C VAL A 764 7.95 19.16 14.95
N LYS A 765 7.86 19.92 16.03
CA LYS A 765 7.78 21.38 15.98
C LYS A 765 9.13 21.93 15.52
N ALA A 766 9.11 22.77 14.51
CA ALA A 766 10.28 23.37 13.90
C ALA A 766 10.17 24.90 13.85
N LYS A 767 11.32 25.56 13.95
CA LYS A 767 11.48 26.99 13.70
C LYS A 767 12.06 27.20 12.32
N ILE A 768 11.37 27.96 11.47
CA ILE A 768 11.74 28.19 10.08
C ILE A 768 12.18 29.64 9.88
N LYS A 769 13.31 29.84 9.21
CA LYS A 769 13.81 31.16 8.82
C LYS A 769 13.05 31.66 7.59
N ASN A 770 12.70 32.95 7.55
CA ASN A 770 12.14 33.57 6.35
C ASN A 770 13.20 33.67 5.23
N HIS A 771 13.15 32.75 4.26
CA HIS A 771 14.10 32.61 3.14
C HIS A 771 13.36 32.24 1.84
N LEU A 772 13.99 32.40 0.67
CA LEU A 772 13.37 32.01 -0.62
C LEU A 772 13.10 30.49 -0.72
N ILE A 773 13.98 29.68 -0.12
CA ILE A 773 13.88 28.22 -0.04
C ILE A 773 12.71 27.78 0.86
N THR A 774 12.46 28.52 1.94
CA THR A 774 11.42 28.25 2.93
C THR A 774 10.19 29.11 2.74
N SER A 775 10.06 29.79 1.60
CA SER A 775 8.89 30.62 1.31
C SER A 775 7.61 29.78 1.27
N GLY A 776 6.50 30.34 1.76
CA GLY A 776 5.24 29.62 1.85
C GLY A 776 5.05 28.77 3.12
N TYR A 777 5.97 28.90 4.08
CA TYR A 777 5.88 28.32 5.42
C TYR A 777 5.88 29.42 6.48
N GLN A 778 5.26 29.13 7.62
CA GLN A 778 5.28 29.99 8.79
C GLN A 778 6.60 29.84 9.56
N THR A 779 6.87 30.77 10.47
CA THR A 779 8.02 30.67 11.38
C THR A 779 7.93 29.43 12.28
N ASP A 780 6.72 29.02 12.62
CA ASP A 780 6.40 27.88 13.45
C ASP A 780 5.65 26.85 12.61
N GLU A 781 6.24 25.68 12.42
CA GLU A 781 5.70 24.62 11.57
C GLU A 781 5.82 23.26 12.25
N ILE A 782 4.99 22.31 11.82
CA ILE A 782 5.15 20.90 12.14
C ILE A 782 5.76 20.22 10.90
N LEU A 783 6.95 19.65 11.08
CA LEU A 783 7.68 18.94 10.04
C LEU A 783 7.77 17.45 10.37
N TYR A 784 8.08 16.65 9.37
CA TYR A 784 8.15 15.19 9.49
C TYR A 784 9.51 14.65 9.13
N THR A 785 9.96 13.63 9.85
CA THR A 785 11.18 12.85 9.62
C THR A 785 10.87 11.36 9.67
N THR A 786 11.66 10.56 8.93
CA THR A 786 11.75 9.09 9.01
C THR A 786 13.19 8.61 9.20
N SER A 787 14.11 9.52 9.48
CA SER A 787 15.55 9.28 9.52
C SER A 787 16.15 9.39 10.91
N GLY A 788 15.38 9.90 11.89
CA GLY A 788 15.83 10.08 13.26
C GLY A 788 17.11 10.91 13.40
N MET A 789 17.34 11.86 12.48
CA MET A 789 18.61 12.57 12.33
C MET A 789 18.52 14.08 12.53
N TRP A 790 19.66 14.70 12.79
CA TRP A 790 19.82 16.15 12.89
C TRP A 790 21.23 16.59 12.47
N ILE A 791 21.36 17.87 12.11
CA ILE A 791 22.65 18.50 11.80
C ILE A 791 23.23 19.06 13.10
N THR A 792 24.48 18.70 13.40
CA THR A 792 25.18 19.07 14.64
C THR A 792 26.14 20.23 14.46
N THR A 793 26.81 20.31 13.31
CA THR A 793 27.71 21.43 12.98
C THR A 793 27.52 21.84 11.54
N VAL A 794 27.70 23.13 11.28
CA VAL A 794 27.59 23.74 9.95
C VAL A 794 28.87 24.53 9.63
N PRO A 795 29.24 24.67 8.34
CA PRO A 795 30.36 25.51 7.94
C PRO A 795 30.19 26.97 8.36
N ALA A 796 31.30 27.68 8.53
CA ALA A 796 31.27 29.13 8.76
C ALA A 796 30.59 29.85 7.59
N GLY A 797 29.63 30.74 7.90
CA GLY A 797 28.84 31.45 6.88
C GLY A 797 27.73 30.61 6.24
N ALA A 798 27.46 29.39 6.71
CA ALA A 798 26.25 28.66 6.33
C ALA A 798 25.00 29.36 6.91
N GLU A 799 23.93 29.40 6.13
CA GLU A 799 22.65 29.92 6.59
C GLU A 799 21.77 28.77 7.09
N ILE A 800 21.35 28.85 8.36
CA ILE A 800 20.37 27.92 8.92
C ILE A 800 18.98 28.29 8.39
N LEU A 801 18.32 27.34 7.74
CA LEU A 801 16.98 27.49 7.17
C LEU A 801 15.88 27.04 8.12
N ALA A 802 16.15 25.99 8.90
CA ALA A 802 15.23 25.48 9.91
C ALA A 802 15.98 24.80 11.07
N SER A 803 15.37 24.79 12.25
CA SER A 803 15.85 24.09 13.46
C SER A 803 14.70 23.39 14.18
N PHE A 804 14.99 22.30 14.89
CA PHE A 804 14.03 21.71 15.82
C PHE A 804 13.68 22.72 16.92
N SER A 805 12.42 22.77 17.35
CA SER A 805 12.03 23.61 18.49
C SER A 805 12.80 23.23 19.74
N ASN A 806 13.12 24.22 20.57
CA ASN A 806 13.73 24.02 21.89
C ASN A 806 12.68 23.82 23.01
N SER A 807 11.40 23.63 22.66
CA SER A 807 10.34 23.34 23.63
C SER A 807 10.38 21.88 24.12
N ASN A 808 9.90 21.62 25.34
CA ASN A 808 9.85 20.25 25.88
C ASN A 808 8.89 19.33 25.11
N ASP A 809 7.89 19.92 24.46
CA ASP A 809 6.86 19.25 23.67
C ASP A 809 7.14 19.34 22.15
N PHE A 810 8.42 19.42 21.76
CA PHE A 810 8.78 19.56 20.34
C PHE A 810 8.43 18.30 19.54
N PHE A 811 8.50 17.11 20.15
CA PHE A 811 8.06 15.87 19.53
C PHE A 811 6.55 15.70 19.73
N VAL A 812 5.81 15.52 18.64
CA VAL A 812 4.34 15.57 18.63
C VAL A 812 3.72 14.18 18.58
N ALA A 813 4.24 13.32 17.70
CA ALA A 813 3.77 11.94 17.49
C ALA A 813 4.80 11.17 16.67
N GLY A 814 4.76 9.84 16.75
CA GLY A 814 5.61 8.93 15.98
C GLY A 814 6.39 7.94 16.86
N TRP A 815 7.39 7.31 16.26
CA TRP A 815 8.33 6.42 16.93
C TRP A 815 9.77 6.91 16.77
N TRP A 816 10.27 7.64 17.76
CA TRP A 816 11.66 8.11 17.79
C TRP A 816 12.31 7.99 19.18
N PRO A 817 12.71 6.77 19.59
CA PRO A 817 13.54 6.59 20.78
C PRO A 817 14.81 7.47 20.71
N GLY A 818 15.02 8.27 21.76
CA GLY A 818 16.16 9.19 21.85
C GLY A 818 15.97 10.53 21.14
N HIS A 819 14.73 10.92 20.79
CA HIS A 819 14.43 12.16 20.08
C HIS A 819 14.94 13.41 20.82
N GLU A 820 15.05 13.40 22.15
CA GLU A 820 15.50 14.54 22.96
C GLU A 820 16.85 15.11 22.52
N LYS A 821 17.71 14.31 21.90
CA LYS A 821 19.02 14.74 21.36
C LYS A 821 18.91 15.67 20.17
N ALA A 822 17.79 15.65 19.44
CA ALA A 822 17.53 16.53 18.31
C ALA A 822 17.01 17.91 18.74
N LYS A 823 16.58 18.08 19.99
CA LYS A 823 15.98 19.31 20.49
C LYS A 823 16.91 20.51 20.30
N GLY A 824 16.41 21.58 19.68
CA GLY A 824 17.18 22.79 19.36
C GLY A 824 18.26 22.62 18.28
N GLN A 825 18.47 21.41 17.73
CA GLN A 825 19.46 21.15 16.69
C GLN A 825 18.99 21.68 15.32
N ILE A 826 19.88 21.61 14.35
CA ILE A 826 19.63 22.14 13.01
C ILE A 826 18.89 21.10 12.16
N LEU A 827 17.83 21.55 11.47
CA LEU A 827 17.03 20.74 10.54
C LEU A 827 17.44 20.97 9.09
N ALA A 828 17.74 22.21 8.72
CA ALA A 828 18.09 22.53 7.34
C ALA A 828 19.07 23.70 7.24
N LEU A 829 19.92 23.67 6.21
CA LEU A 829 20.87 24.73 5.90
C LEU A 829 21.02 24.97 4.40
N THR A 830 21.55 26.14 4.04
CA THR A 830 22.13 26.39 2.71
C THR A 830 23.54 26.98 2.83
N HIS A 831 24.45 26.56 1.94
CA HIS A 831 25.80 27.11 1.86
C HIS A 831 26.43 26.86 0.49
N THR A 832 27.19 27.83 -0.04
CA THR A 832 27.94 27.66 -1.30
C THR A 832 29.41 27.38 -1.01
N PHE A 833 29.92 26.25 -1.49
CA PHE A 833 31.33 25.87 -1.37
C PHE A 833 31.86 25.34 -2.70
N LYS A 834 33.05 25.80 -3.13
CA LYS A 834 33.70 25.41 -4.40
C LYS A 834 32.76 25.44 -5.62
N LYS A 835 31.94 26.50 -5.74
CA LYS A 835 30.92 26.70 -6.80
C LYS A 835 29.74 25.71 -6.77
N THR A 836 29.58 24.92 -5.71
CA THR A 836 28.41 24.08 -5.49
C THR A 836 27.58 24.69 -4.37
N THR A 837 26.28 24.89 -4.62
CA THR A 837 25.33 25.30 -3.58
C THR A 837 24.75 24.04 -2.94
N PHE A 838 24.94 23.89 -1.63
CA PHE A 838 24.38 22.80 -0.85
C PHE A 838 23.13 23.30 -0.14
N ILE A 839 22.00 22.67 -0.39
CA ILE A 839 20.77 22.83 0.37
C ILE A 839 20.46 21.49 1.02
N LEU A 840 20.61 21.39 2.34
CA LEU A 840 20.56 20.12 3.05
C LEU A 840 19.41 20.12 4.04
N PHE A 841 18.57 19.08 3.98
CA PHE A 841 17.45 18.84 4.87
C PHE A 841 17.68 17.53 5.63
N ALA A 842 17.71 17.61 6.95
CA ALA A 842 17.79 16.45 7.85
C ALA A 842 16.50 15.63 7.89
N ASN A 843 15.39 16.18 7.40
CA ASN A 843 14.09 15.55 7.43
C ASN A 843 13.66 15.06 6.02
N ASP A 844 12.64 14.21 5.96
CA ASP A 844 12.29 13.42 4.77
C ASP A 844 11.13 14.07 4.01
N LEU A 845 11.43 14.81 2.95
CA LEU A 845 10.48 15.71 2.28
C LEU A 845 9.51 15.02 1.31
N ALA A 846 9.82 13.81 0.85
CA ALA A 846 9.05 13.08 -0.16
C ALA A 846 8.56 11.69 0.33
N SER A 847 8.59 11.46 1.65
CA SER A 847 8.29 10.15 2.23
C SER A 847 6.88 9.69 1.83
N ARG A 848 6.84 8.58 1.10
CA ARG A 848 5.66 7.86 0.57
C ARG A 848 4.68 8.73 -0.20
N ALA A 849 5.17 9.81 -0.77
CA ALA A 849 4.37 10.86 -1.39
C ALA A 849 3.25 11.47 -0.50
N HIS A 850 3.32 11.25 0.82
CA HIS A 850 2.32 11.68 1.77
C HIS A 850 2.62 13.05 2.37
N THR A 851 3.91 13.40 2.50
CA THR A 851 4.45 14.66 3.04
C THR A 851 4.25 15.84 2.08
N GLN A 852 3.05 16.01 1.53
CA GLN A 852 2.77 16.99 0.48
C GLN A 852 2.94 18.43 0.95
N ASN A 853 2.83 18.70 2.26
CA ASN A 853 3.16 20.02 2.80
C ASN A 853 4.64 20.35 2.57
N SER A 854 5.54 19.37 2.62
CA SER A 854 7.00 19.55 2.47
C SER A 854 7.48 19.73 1.03
N TYR A 855 6.62 19.51 0.04
CA TYR A 855 7.01 19.56 -1.38
C TYR A 855 7.46 20.95 -1.83
N ARG A 856 6.97 22.02 -1.20
CA ARG A 856 7.42 23.37 -1.51
C ARG A 856 8.88 23.60 -1.13
N PHE A 857 9.43 22.92 -0.11
CA PHE A 857 10.89 22.96 0.14
C PHE A 857 11.68 22.41 -1.06
N ILE A 858 11.23 21.30 -1.67
CA ILE A 858 11.86 20.72 -2.85
C ILE A 858 11.75 21.69 -4.03
N ALA A 859 10.54 22.15 -4.34
CA ALA A 859 10.29 23.05 -5.47
C ALA A 859 11.03 24.38 -5.34
N ASN A 860 11.00 24.98 -4.15
CA ASN A 860 11.69 26.24 -3.89
C ASN A 860 13.20 26.09 -4.04
N SER A 861 13.78 24.98 -3.57
CA SER A 861 15.21 24.68 -3.73
C SER A 861 15.60 24.49 -5.19
N ILE A 862 14.74 23.83 -5.98
CA ILE A 862 14.94 23.65 -7.42
C ILE A 862 14.87 24.99 -8.17
N PHE A 863 13.91 25.87 -7.84
CA PHE A 863 13.78 27.19 -8.47
C PHE A 863 14.83 28.22 -8.02
N ASP A 864 15.57 27.93 -6.94
CA ASP A 864 16.66 28.77 -6.44
C ASP A 864 17.99 28.50 -7.17
N ALA A 865 18.07 27.38 -7.91
CA ALA A 865 19.27 26.89 -8.57
C ALA A 865 19.66 27.63 -9.86
#